data_AF-A0A1E3B240-F1
#
_entry.id   AF-A0A1E3B240-F1
#
_cell.length_a   1.000
_cell.length_b   1.000
_cell.length_c   1.000
_cell.angle_alpha   90.00
_cell.angle_beta   90.00
_cell.angle_gamma   90.00
#
_symmetry.space_group_name_H-M   'P 1'
#
loop_
_entity.id
_entity.type
_entity.pdbx_description
1 polymer ?
#
loop_
_entity_poly.entity_id
_entity_poly.type
_entity_poly.pdbx_seq_one_letter_code
_entity_poly.pdbx_strand_id
1 'polypeptide(L)'
;MANKSPSPTFKPALILHGGAGDIHRSKLPPDLYEKYHASLLSYLRSTKHLLHDGATALDAATHAVSLMEDDELFNCGRGSVFTSAGTIEMEASVMVTSVRRDDEDKQENIKRGAGVMGLRNVRHPIRLARESLLRTGYDADGKPNGDGGSMHMQLVAPYVEKRAREWGLEIMPDEWFWTEKRWEEHRRGLEGKGEGEGEEDQELISMSQGTVGCVCLDQWGNLAVATSTGGLTNKWPGRIGDTPTMGSGFWAEAWDVNYPSSSPEDEEEDAPDEQEALISPTSPSSPTWGFKNIRSLFSECTPSFINKRNSAYTSIPAANPDSQQTPDDDEKGYSDQVESHARTTRRAVALSGTGNGDSFLRIAAARTASAMARFSPPASSTTLAQAVTAIAGPGGELQSSTGKRWGTTREGEGGIIGIEAEAEVDAESQGHRLRHGKVVFDFNCGGMWRAWVEEDEYAGGDYDLSFETVVLKGLAADGGLFLPHEVPIVNDWESWKDLSYPELAFQIMSLFISSSEIPPEDLKSIINRSYSTQTISLRWSIYRITYIFLSFSMAQATPSRIFLGNLFEYFLTRKNRGKQGKDRHHLTVVGATSGDTGSAAIYGLRGKKDVSVVILHPKGRISPIQEAQMTTCTDRNVHNLAVKGTFDDCQDIVKALFGDSDINQTLKLGAVNSINFARILAQIVFYFYSYFSLARKSPSFNVGDKVRFATPTGNFGNILGGFFATKMGLPVDKLVVATNERYPASFLGNQSL
;
A
#
# COMPACT_ATOMS: atom_id res chain seq x y z
N MET A 1 -46.94 3.39 -2.57
CA MET A 1 -45.82 4.05 -1.88
C MET A 1 -44.60 3.86 -2.74
N ALA A 2 -44.00 4.92 -3.28
CA ALA A 2 -42.79 4.80 -4.08
C ALA A 2 -41.65 4.31 -3.17
N ASN A 3 -41.12 3.12 -3.43
CA ASN A 3 -39.92 2.61 -2.76
C ASN A 3 -38.80 3.64 -2.98
N LYS A 4 -38.46 4.39 -1.93
CA LYS A 4 -37.22 5.18 -1.92
C LYS A 4 -36.08 4.19 -2.13
N SER A 5 -35.29 4.38 -3.18
CA SER A 5 -34.01 3.69 -3.34
C SER A 5 -33.19 3.89 -2.06
N PRO A 6 -32.61 2.83 -1.48
CA PRO A 6 -31.81 2.95 -0.27
C PRO A 6 -30.68 3.96 -0.50
N SER A 7 -30.48 4.86 0.47
CA SER A 7 -29.37 5.81 0.40
C SER A 7 -28.03 5.06 0.32
N PRO A 8 -27.05 5.57 -0.44
CA PRO A 8 -25.72 4.97 -0.48
C PRO A 8 -25.16 4.91 0.94
N THR A 9 -24.45 3.82 1.25
CA THR A 9 -23.82 3.59 2.55
C THR A 9 -22.32 3.37 2.47
N PHE A 10 -21.81 3.05 1.29
CA PHE A 10 -20.40 2.95 1.00
C PHE A 10 -20.02 3.90 -0.14
N LYS A 11 -18.78 4.39 -0.12
CA LYS A 11 -18.14 4.93 -1.31
C LYS A 11 -17.65 3.77 -2.17
N PRO A 12 -17.93 3.76 -3.49
CA PRO A 12 -17.44 2.70 -4.35
C PRO A 12 -15.90 2.63 -4.37
N ALA A 13 -15.37 1.41 -4.40
CA ALA A 13 -13.96 1.14 -4.58
C ALA A 13 -13.77 0.08 -5.68
N LEU A 14 -12.67 0.17 -6.41
CA LEU A 14 -12.42 -0.65 -7.59
C LEU A 14 -10.92 -0.85 -7.77
N ILE A 15 -10.48 -2.08 -7.96
CA ILE A 15 -9.11 -2.40 -8.41
C ILE A 15 -9.16 -3.45 -9.51
N LEU A 16 -8.34 -3.28 -10.54
CA LEU A 16 -8.18 -4.22 -11.64
C LEU A 16 -6.70 -4.57 -11.86
N HIS A 17 -6.43 -5.78 -12.34
CA HIS A 17 -5.10 -6.24 -12.76
C HIS A 17 -5.11 -6.79 -14.18
N GLY A 18 -4.03 -6.52 -14.92
CA GLY A 18 -3.76 -7.00 -16.27
C GLY A 18 -2.75 -8.15 -16.33
N GLY A 19 -2.39 -8.70 -15.17
CA GLY A 19 -1.45 -9.82 -15.04
C GLY A 19 -0.15 -9.45 -14.33
N ALA A 20 0.43 -10.44 -13.66
CA ALA A 20 1.72 -10.37 -12.97
C ALA A 20 2.75 -11.33 -13.61
N GLY A 21 4.03 -10.99 -13.51
CA GLY A 21 5.12 -11.85 -13.97
C GLY A 21 6.43 -11.09 -14.15
N ASP A 22 7.26 -11.58 -15.07
CA ASP A 22 8.57 -11.03 -15.43
C ASP A 22 8.46 -9.72 -16.25
N ILE A 23 7.92 -8.67 -15.63
CA ILE A 23 7.61 -7.37 -16.25
C ILE A 23 8.59 -6.32 -15.72
N HIS A 24 9.72 -6.12 -16.41
CA HIS A 24 10.71 -5.10 -16.03
C HIS A 24 10.59 -3.83 -16.88
N ARG A 25 10.48 -2.66 -16.24
CA ARG A 25 10.36 -1.38 -16.95
C ARG A 25 11.51 -1.09 -17.91
N SER A 26 12.71 -1.60 -17.62
CA SER A 26 13.91 -1.48 -18.44
C SER A 26 13.84 -2.29 -19.75
N LYS A 27 13.07 -3.39 -19.77
CA LYS A 27 12.92 -4.29 -20.91
C LYS A 27 11.64 -4.02 -21.71
N LEU A 28 10.76 -3.16 -21.19
CA LEU A 28 9.45 -2.90 -21.80
C LEU A 28 9.52 -1.72 -22.78
N PRO A 29 9.15 -1.91 -24.06
CA PRO A 29 9.06 -0.82 -25.03
C PRO A 29 8.15 0.31 -24.50
N PRO A 30 8.56 1.59 -24.60
CA PRO A 30 7.77 2.70 -24.08
C PRO A 30 6.35 2.78 -24.67
N ASP A 31 6.19 2.51 -25.96
CA ASP A 31 4.90 2.51 -26.65
C ASP A 31 3.97 1.39 -26.13
N LEU A 32 4.51 0.21 -25.87
CA LEU A 32 3.75 -0.90 -25.29
C LEU A 32 3.33 -0.59 -23.85
N TYR A 33 4.21 0.05 -23.07
CA TYR A 33 3.87 0.51 -21.72
C TYR A 33 2.68 1.49 -21.75
N GLU A 34 2.73 2.48 -22.64
CA GLU A 34 1.65 3.46 -22.80
C GLU A 34 0.33 2.80 -23.23
N LYS A 35 0.38 1.77 -24.10
CA LYS A 35 -0.82 1.00 -24.50
C LYS A 35 -1.47 0.30 -23.31
N TYR A 36 -0.71 -0.46 -22.52
CA TYR A 36 -1.23 -1.11 -21.30
C TYR A 36 -1.81 -0.09 -20.33
N HIS A 37 -1.08 1.01 -20.10
CA HIS A 37 -1.50 2.06 -19.19
C HIS A 37 -2.79 2.74 -19.67
N ALA A 38 -2.89 3.07 -20.96
CA ALA A 38 -4.09 3.67 -21.56
C ALA A 38 -5.31 2.73 -21.48
N SER A 39 -5.16 1.44 -21.81
CA SER A 39 -6.24 0.45 -21.70
C SER A 39 -6.74 0.33 -20.26
N LEU A 40 -5.83 0.10 -19.29
CA LEU A 40 -6.20 -0.06 -17.87
C LEU A 40 -6.90 1.19 -17.31
N LEU A 41 -6.40 2.39 -17.63
CA LEU A 41 -7.04 3.64 -17.20
C LEU A 41 -8.40 3.86 -17.85
N SER A 42 -8.57 3.46 -19.12
CA SER A 42 -9.86 3.52 -19.80
C SER A 42 -10.89 2.60 -19.12
N TYR A 43 -10.51 1.36 -18.82
CA TYR A 43 -11.38 0.38 -18.18
C TYR A 43 -11.72 0.78 -16.75
N LEU A 44 -10.74 1.33 -16.02
CA LEU A 44 -10.94 1.89 -14.69
C LEU A 44 -11.97 3.03 -14.70
N ARG A 45 -11.85 3.99 -15.62
CA ARG A 45 -12.78 5.13 -15.74
C ARG A 45 -14.19 4.67 -16.11
N SER A 46 -14.32 3.78 -17.10
CA SER A 46 -15.61 3.25 -17.52
C SER A 46 -16.32 2.51 -16.38
N THR A 47 -15.59 1.67 -15.65
CA THR A 47 -16.14 0.89 -14.54
C THR A 47 -16.47 1.77 -13.33
N LYS A 48 -15.63 2.77 -13.04
CA LYS A 48 -15.90 3.79 -12.01
C LYS A 48 -17.23 4.51 -12.29
N HIS A 49 -17.44 4.96 -13.53
CA HIS A 49 -18.69 5.62 -13.92
C HIS A 49 -19.89 4.70 -13.69
N LEU A 50 -19.78 3.43 -14.07
CA LEU A 50 -20.82 2.44 -13.89
C LEU A 50 -21.18 2.22 -12.41
N LEU A 51 -20.19 2.19 -11.51
CA LEU A 51 -20.41 2.12 -10.06
C LEU A 51 -21.09 3.37 -9.51
N HIS A 52 -20.71 4.57 -9.97
CA HIS A 52 -21.37 5.82 -9.56
C HIS A 52 -22.81 5.94 -10.05
N ASP A 53 -23.13 5.37 -11.20
CA ASP A 53 -24.50 5.30 -11.72
C ASP A 53 -25.37 4.27 -10.98
N GLY A 54 -24.82 3.59 -9.98
CA GLY A 54 -25.52 2.61 -9.16
C GLY A 54 -25.59 1.24 -9.81
N ALA A 55 -24.57 0.79 -10.52
CA ALA A 55 -24.45 -0.64 -10.84
C ALA A 55 -23.99 -1.46 -9.62
N THR A 56 -24.34 -2.75 -9.63
CA THR A 56 -23.88 -3.70 -8.61
C THR A 56 -22.38 -3.96 -8.75
N ALA A 57 -21.73 -4.38 -7.65
CA ALA A 57 -20.33 -4.77 -7.69
C ALA A 57 -20.07 -5.90 -8.72
N LEU A 58 -21.00 -6.86 -8.84
CA LEU A 58 -20.91 -7.97 -9.79
C LEU A 58 -20.95 -7.48 -11.24
N ASP A 59 -21.88 -6.58 -11.56
CA ASP A 59 -22.01 -6.03 -12.92
C ASP A 59 -20.79 -5.19 -13.29
N ALA A 60 -20.29 -4.37 -12.37
CA ALA A 60 -19.08 -3.58 -12.55
C ALA A 60 -17.83 -4.44 -12.76
N ALA A 61 -17.62 -5.46 -11.93
CA ALA A 61 -16.47 -6.36 -12.06
C ALA A 61 -16.53 -7.16 -13.37
N THR A 62 -17.71 -7.65 -13.74
CA THR A 62 -17.94 -8.37 -15.01
C THR A 62 -17.72 -7.45 -16.21
N HIS A 63 -18.15 -6.19 -16.13
CA HIS A 63 -17.93 -5.18 -17.19
C HIS A 63 -16.43 -4.92 -17.41
N ALA A 64 -15.68 -4.65 -16.34
CA ALA A 64 -14.24 -4.41 -16.42
C ALA A 64 -13.48 -5.58 -17.06
N VAL A 65 -13.78 -6.81 -16.64
CA VAL A 65 -13.14 -8.01 -17.21
C VAL A 65 -13.59 -8.27 -18.64
N SER A 66 -14.86 -7.99 -19.00
CA SER A 66 -15.33 -8.09 -20.40
C SER A 66 -14.54 -7.17 -21.33
N LEU A 67 -14.20 -5.95 -20.87
CA LEU A 67 -13.37 -5.01 -21.64
C LEU A 67 -11.95 -5.55 -21.85
N MET A 68 -11.37 -6.19 -20.83
CA MET A 68 -10.06 -6.83 -20.94
C MET A 68 -10.09 -8.08 -21.84
N GLU A 69 -11.18 -8.84 -21.86
CA GLU A 69 -11.38 -10.00 -22.75
C GLU A 69 -11.47 -9.61 -24.23
N ASP A 70 -11.94 -8.39 -24.54
CA ASP A 70 -11.97 -7.88 -25.93
C ASP A 70 -10.62 -7.31 -26.40
N ASP A 71 -9.68 -7.05 -25.48
CA ASP A 71 -8.38 -6.42 -25.74
C ASP A 71 -7.26 -7.48 -25.88
N GLU A 72 -6.71 -7.59 -27.08
CA GLU A 72 -5.63 -8.54 -27.44
C GLU A 72 -4.34 -8.37 -26.63
N LEU A 73 -4.16 -7.23 -25.93
CA LEU A 73 -3.03 -7.02 -25.04
C LEU A 73 -3.02 -7.97 -23.85
N PHE A 74 -4.19 -8.42 -23.38
CA PHE A 74 -4.32 -9.23 -22.18
C PHE A 74 -4.52 -10.71 -22.50
N ASN A 75 -4.01 -11.60 -21.64
CA ASN A 75 -4.15 -13.04 -21.85
C ASN A 75 -5.50 -13.56 -21.31
N CYS A 76 -6.57 -13.15 -21.97
CA CYS A 76 -7.95 -13.57 -21.75
C CYS A 76 -8.76 -13.26 -23.02
N GLY A 77 -9.87 -13.98 -23.24
CA GLY A 77 -10.72 -13.75 -24.41
C GLY A 77 -9.92 -13.72 -25.70
N ARG A 78 -10.00 -12.60 -26.43
CA ARG A 78 -9.33 -12.37 -27.71
C ARG A 78 -7.81 -12.51 -27.67
N GLY A 79 -7.17 -12.16 -26.56
CA GLY A 79 -5.71 -12.22 -26.41
C GLY A 79 -5.19 -13.49 -25.74
N SER A 80 -6.03 -14.51 -25.60
CA SER A 80 -5.69 -15.79 -24.95
C SER A 80 -4.55 -16.53 -25.65
N VAL A 81 -3.70 -17.15 -24.83
CA VAL A 81 -2.59 -18.00 -25.28
C VAL A 81 -3.06 -19.35 -25.81
N PHE A 82 -2.21 -19.99 -26.63
CA PHE A 82 -2.48 -21.31 -27.20
C PHE A 82 -2.01 -22.45 -26.30
N THR A 83 -2.74 -23.56 -26.33
CA THR A 83 -2.33 -24.87 -25.80
C THR A 83 -1.23 -25.49 -26.67
N SER A 84 -0.59 -26.56 -26.19
CA SER A 84 0.40 -27.31 -26.98
C SER A 84 -0.17 -27.94 -28.26
N ALA A 85 -1.49 -28.05 -28.39
CA ALA A 85 -2.18 -28.51 -29.59
C ALA A 85 -2.55 -27.38 -30.56
N GLY A 86 -2.12 -26.13 -30.30
CA GLY A 86 -2.44 -24.97 -31.14
C GLY A 86 -3.91 -24.55 -31.05
N THR A 87 -4.60 -24.88 -29.96
CA THR A 87 -5.99 -24.49 -29.70
C THR A 87 -6.08 -23.51 -28.54
N ILE A 88 -7.18 -22.78 -28.39
CA ILE A 88 -7.41 -21.85 -27.29
C ILE A 88 -8.40 -22.47 -26.30
N GLU A 89 -8.09 -22.37 -25.00
CA GLU A 89 -8.95 -22.83 -23.92
C GLU A 89 -8.94 -21.78 -22.79
N MET A 90 -10.11 -21.22 -22.50
CA MET A 90 -10.31 -20.10 -21.57
C MET A 90 -11.04 -20.55 -20.31
N GLU A 91 -10.80 -19.79 -19.25
CA GLU A 91 -11.35 -20.02 -17.93
C GLU A 91 -11.74 -18.68 -17.31
N ALA A 92 -12.86 -18.65 -16.57
CA ALA A 92 -13.29 -17.46 -15.85
C ALA A 92 -14.10 -17.80 -14.61
N SER A 93 -14.17 -16.85 -13.67
CA SER A 93 -14.89 -17.01 -12.43
C SER A 93 -15.40 -15.70 -11.86
N VAL A 94 -16.45 -15.80 -11.05
CA VAL A 94 -17.01 -14.70 -10.25
C VAL A 94 -17.32 -15.18 -8.84
N MET A 95 -17.20 -14.28 -7.86
CA MET A 95 -17.69 -14.50 -6.49
C MET A 95 -18.23 -13.20 -5.90
N VAL A 96 -19.26 -13.30 -5.07
CA VAL A 96 -19.94 -12.16 -4.44
C VAL A 96 -20.08 -12.35 -2.94
N THR A 97 -20.05 -11.24 -2.21
CA THR A 97 -20.34 -11.17 -0.78
C THR A 97 -20.90 -9.80 -0.41
N SER A 98 -21.45 -9.64 0.79
CA SER A 98 -21.92 -8.34 1.29
C SER A 98 -21.43 -8.06 2.70
N VAL A 99 -21.05 -6.80 2.93
CA VAL A 99 -20.68 -6.28 4.25
C VAL A 99 -21.95 -6.02 5.08
N ARG A 100 -23.13 -5.96 4.46
CA ARG A 100 -24.42 -5.91 5.18
C ARG A 100 -24.90 -7.32 5.53
N ARG A 101 -25.65 -7.44 6.63
CA ARG A 101 -26.55 -8.58 6.82
C ARG A 101 -27.77 -8.29 5.96
N ASP A 102 -28.09 -9.18 5.03
CA ASP A 102 -29.45 -9.19 4.47
C ASP A 102 -30.43 -9.41 5.63
N ASP A 103 -31.59 -8.76 5.59
CA ASP A 103 -32.68 -9.09 6.51
C ASP A 103 -32.84 -10.61 6.55
N GLU A 104 -32.89 -11.18 7.75
CA GLU A 104 -32.82 -12.64 8.00
C GLU A 104 -33.86 -13.47 7.21
N ASP A 105 -34.85 -12.80 6.60
CA ASP A 105 -35.91 -13.37 5.76
C ASP A 105 -35.53 -13.67 4.30
N LYS A 106 -34.32 -13.37 3.82
CA LYS A 106 -33.91 -13.63 2.40
C LYS A 106 -32.68 -14.51 2.22
N GLN A 107 -32.39 -15.39 3.18
CA GLN A 107 -31.26 -16.30 3.12
C GLN A 107 -31.51 -17.55 2.23
N GLU A 108 -32.35 -17.41 1.21
CA GLU A 108 -32.79 -18.52 0.37
C GLU A 108 -31.96 -18.58 -0.93
N ASN A 109 -31.18 -19.66 -1.06
CA ASN A 109 -30.67 -20.20 -2.33
C ASN A 109 -29.71 -19.34 -3.17
N ILE A 110 -28.76 -18.64 -2.57
CA ILE A 110 -27.80 -17.83 -3.35
C ILE A 110 -26.47 -18.58 -3.57
N LYS A 111 -26.17 -18.87 -4.84
CA LYS A 111 -24.79 -19.18 -5.24
C LYS A 111 -23.91 -17.99 -4.93
N ARG A 112 -22.81 -18.22 -4.22
CA ARG A 112 -21.86 -17.15 -3.90
C ARG A 112 -20.69 -17.06 -4.87
N GLY A 113 -20.42 -18.11 -5.63
CA GLY A 113 -19.38 -18.12 -6.65
C GLY A 113 -19.69 -19.08 -7.78
N ALA A 114 -19.15 -18.78 -8.96
CA ALA A 114 -19.27 -19.62 -10.14
C ALA A 114 -17.96 -19.60 -10.95
N GLY A 115 -17.58 -20.74 -11.51
CA GLY A 115 -16.43 -20.91 -12.38
C GLY A 115 -16.80 -21.67 -13.65
N VAL A 116 -16.22 -21.26 -14.77
CA VAL A 116 -16.40 -21.89 -16.08
C VAL A 116 -15.03 -22.12 -16.72
N MET A 117 -14.85 -23.29 -17.33
CA MET A 117 -13.51 -23.75 -17.74
C MET A 117 -13.52 -24.57 -19.03
N GLY A 118 -12.39 -24.57 -19.73
CA GLY A 118 -12.20 -25.27 -21.01
C GLY A 118 -12.95 -24.63 -22.17
N LEU A 119 -13.33 -23.34 -22.06
CA LEU A 119 -14.11 -22.63 -23.08
C LEU A 119 -13.26 -22.34 -24.31
N ARG A 120 -13.84 -22.44 -25.50
CA ARG A 120 -13.15 -22.22 -26.77
C ARG A 120 -13.73 -21.07 -27.57
N ASN A 121 -15.07 -20.94 -27.56
CA ASN A 121 -15.78 -20.11 -28.53
C ASN A 121 -16.67 -19.01 -27.90
N VAL A 122 -16.75 -18.93 -26.58
CA VAL A 122 -17.54 -17.90 -25.90
C VAL A 122 -16.75 -16.61 -25.87
N ARG A 123 -17.29 -15.52 -26.45
CA ARG A 123 -16.58 -14.23 -26.56
C ARG A 123 -16.09 -13.71 -25.21
N HIS A 124 -16.99 -13.72 -24.23
CA HIS A 124 -16.75 -13.24 -22.88
C HIS A 124 -16.95 -14.35 -21.84
N PRO A 125 -15.92 -15.17 -21.56
CA PRO A 125 -15.94 -16.16 -20.49
C PRO A 125 -16.50 -15.62 -19.16
N ILE A 126 -16.16 -14.38 -18.78
CA ILE A 126 -16.61 -13.80 -17.51
C ILE A 126 -18.13 -13.58 -17.46
N ARG A 127 -18.77 -13.24 -18.59
CA ARG A 127 -20.22 -13.09 -18.66
C ARG A 127 -20.91 -14.44 -18.52
N LEU A 128 -20.32 -15.50 -19.06
CA LEU A 128 -20.81 -16.86 -18.84
C LEU A 128 -20.67 -17.30 -17.37
N ALA A 129 -19.57 -16.93 -16.70
CA ALA A 129 -19.43 -17.15 -15.26
C ALA A 129 -20.52 -16.40 -14.47
N ARG A 130 -20.81 -15.14 -14.83
CA ARG A 130 -21.91 -14.35 -14.25
C ARG A 130 -23.29 -14.98 -14.47
N GLU A 131 -23.61 -15.41 -15.69
CA GLU A 131 -24.89 -16.08 -15.97
C GLU A 131 -25.00 -17.42 -15.21
N SER A 132 -23.90 -18.17 -15.10
CA SER A 132 -23.83 -19.38 -14.29
C SER A 132 -24.09 -19.09 -12.81
N LEU A 133 -23.62 -17.95 -12.28
CA LEU A 133 -23.89 -17.51 -10.91
C LEU A 133 -25.37 -17.17 -10.70
N LEU A 134 -25.96 -16.40 -11.62
CA LEU A 134 -27.31 -15.85 -11.47
C LEU A 134 -28.43 -16.84 -11.78
N ARG A 135 -28.19 -17.82 -12.67
CA ARG A 135 -29.18 -18.81 -13.07
C ARG A 135 -29.13 -20.03 -12.16
N THR A 136 -29.97 -20.02 -11.14
CA THR A 136 -30.06 -21.05 -10.09
C THR A 136 -30.90 -22.25 -10.50
N GLY A 137 -31.79 -22.10 -11.49
CA GLY A 137 -32.79 -23.10 -11.86
C GLY A 137 -33.98 -23.19 -10.90
N TYR A 138 -33.91 -22.49 -9.75
CA TYR A 138 -34.92 -22.50 -8.69
C TYR A 138 -35.18 -21.08 -8.18
N ASP A 139 -36.42 -20.75 -7.86
CA ASP A 139 -36.78 -19.50 -7.19
C ASP A 139 -36.48 -19.56 -5.66
N ALA A 140 -36.85 -18.49 -4.94
CA ALA A 140 -36.65 -18.38 -3.50
C ALA A 140 -37.33 -19.53 -2.73
N ASP A 141 -38.55 -19.90 -3.14
CA ASP A 141 -39.32 -21.03 -2.58
C ASP A 141 -38.73 -22.41 -2.93
N GLY A 142 -37.65 -22.48 -3.72
CA GLY A 142 -37.05 -23.73 -4.19
C GLY A 142 -37.84 -24.41 -5.31
N LYS A 143 -38.73 -23.70 -6.01
CA LYS A 143 -39.48 -24.22 -7.16
C LYS A 143 -38.72 -23.96 -8.47
N PRO A 144 -38.76 -24.88 -9.44
CA PRO A 144 -38.13 -24.65 -10.74
C PRO A 144 -38.62 -23.36 -11.40
N ASN A 145 -37.71 -22.44 -11.70
CA ASN A 145 -38.04 -21.11 -12.25
C ASN A 145 -37.93 -21.05 -13.79
N GLY A 146 -37.41 -22.10 -14.43
CA GLY A 146 -37.26 -22.20 -15.88
C GLY A 146 -36.16 -21.33 -16.49
N ASP A 147 -35.24 -20.76 -15.70
CA ASP A 147 -34.14 -19.90 -16.18
C ASP A 147 -33.04 -20.66 -16.95
N GLY A 148 -33.16 -21.99 -17.05
CA GLY A 148 -32.20 -22.88 -17.71
C GLY A 148 -30.90 -23.11 -16.94
N GLY A 149 -30.83 -22.66 -15.69
CA GLY A 149 -29.72 -22.77 -14.75
C GLY A 149 -29.72 -24.05 -13.92
N SER A 150 -28.93 -24.03 -12.86
CA SER A 150 -28.77 -25.11 -11.88
C SER A 150 -28.13 -24.56 -10.61
N MET A 151 -27.98 -25.33 -9.53
CA MET A 151 -27.17 -24.92 -8.35
C MET A 151 -25.68 -25.28 -8.47
N HIS A 152 -25.18 -25.60 -9.67
CA HIS A 152 -23.78 -25.95 -9.89
C HIS A 152 -22.85 -24.73 -9.84
N MET A 153 -21.70 -24.86 -9.16
CA MET A 153 -20.74 -23.77 -9.00
C MET A 153 -19.60 -23.83 -10.03
N GLN A 154 -19.28 -25.01 -10.56
CA GLN A 154 -18.20 -25.16 -11.53
C GLN A 154 -18.70 -25.97 -12.72
N LEU A 155 -18.54 -25.43 -13.93
CA LEU A 155 -19.00 -26.04 -15.16
C LEU A 155 -17.87 -26.06 -16.21
N VAL A 156 -17.78 -27.15 -16.95
CA VAL A 156 -16.76 -27.37 -17.97
C VAL A 156 -17.38 -27.47 -19.37
N ALA A 157 -16.63 -27.03 -20.38
CA ALA A 157 -16.96 -27.26 -21.77
C ALA A 157 -16.99 -28.77 -22.13
N PRO A 158 -17.74 -29.20 -23.16
CA PRO A 158 -18.54 -28.37 -24.07
C PRO A 158 -19.93 -28.01 -23.53
N TYR A 159 -20.36 -28.62 -22.42
CA TYR A 159 -21.74 -28.48 -21.94
C TYR A 159 -22.09 -27.03 -21.57
N VAL A 160 -21.19 -26.33 -20.87
CA VAL A 160 -21.44 -24.94 -20.47
C VAL A 160 -21.46 -23.97 -21.68
N GLU A 161 -20.75 -24.28 -22.77
CA GLU A 161 -20.84 -23.50 -24.01
C GLU A 161 -22.18 -23.71 -24.72
N LYS A 162 -22.76 -24.91 -24.61
CA LYS A 162 -24.14 -25.15 -25.09
C LYS A 162 -25.11 -24.27 -24.30
N ARG A 163 -24.95 -24.18 -22.97
CA ARG A 163 -25.74 -23.28 -22.13
C ARG A 163 -25.51 -21.81 -22.49
N ALA A 164 -24.29 -21.41 -22.79
CA ALA A 164 -23.99 -20.05 -23.24
C ALA A 164 -24.82 -19.67 -24.48
N ARG A 165 -24.93 -20.56 -25.47
CA ARG A 165 -25.80 -20.36 -26.65
C ARG A 165 -27.27 -20.24 -26.28
N GLU A 166 -27.76 -21.13 -25.42
CA GLU A 166 -29.16 -21.12 -24.95
C GLU A 166 -29.49 -19.85 -24.14
N TRP A 167 -28.52 -19.31 -23.41
CA TRP A 167 -28.65 -18.07 -22.64
C TRP A 167 -28.41 -16.80 -23.47
N GLY A 168 -28.14 -16.94 -24.78
CA GLY A 168 -27.99 -15.80 -25.70
C GLY A 168 -26.64 -15.09 -25.62
N LEU A 169 -25.59 -15.74 -25.09
CA LEU A 169 -24.23 -15.20 -25.10
C LEU A 169 -23.61 -15.34 -26.49
N GLU A 170 -22.78 -14.37 -26.85
CA GLU A 170 -22.12 -14.32 -28.15
C GLU A 170 -21.05 -15.41 -28.28
N ILE A 171 -21.15 -16.19 -29.36
CA ILE A 171 -20.19 -17.23 -29.73
C ILE A 171 -19.42 -16.74 -30.95
N MET A 172 -18.10 -16.73 -30.83
CA MET A 172 -17.19 -16.29 -31.88
C MET A 172 -16.47 -17.47 -32.53
N PRO A 173 -16.08 -17.36 -33.80
CA PRO A 173 -15.26 -18.36 -34.45
C PRO A 173 -13.80 -18.29 -33.96
N ASP A 174 -13.03 -19.36 -34.15
CA ASP A 174 -11.65 -19.48 -33.64
C ASP A 174 -10.75 -18.33 -34.14
N GLU A 175 -10.97 -17.81 -35.35
CA GLU A 175 -10.21 -16.71 -35.94
C GLU A 175 -10.34 -15.39 -35.17
N TRP A 176 -11.44 -15.20 -34.44
CA TRP A 176 -11.62 -14.00 -33.61
C TRP A 176 -10.65 -13.98 -32.43
N PHE A 177 -10.39 -15.15 -31.82
CA PHE A 177 -9.48 -15.32 -30.69
C PHE A 177 -8.02 -15.45 -31.13
N TRP A 178 -7.77 -15.69 -32.41
CA TRP A 178 -6.42 -15.83 -32.93
C TRP A 178 -5.73 -14.47 -33.02
N THR A 179 -4.50 -14.37 -32.50
CA THR A 179 -3.65 -13.19 -32.66
C THR A 179 -2.24 -13.61 -33.05
N GLU A 180 -1.63 -12.85 -33.96
CA GLU A 180 -0.30 -13.14 -34.50
C GLU A 180 0.75 -13.21 -33.38
N LYS A 181 0.73 -12.22 -32.48
CA LYS A 181 1.63 -12.17 -31.31
C LYS A 181 1.57 -13.45 -30.46
N ARG A 182 0.38 -13.94 -30.13
CA ARG A 182 0.22 -15.15 -29.28
C ARG A 182 0.59 -16.41 -30.04
N TRP A 183 0.39 -16.43 -31.36
CA TRP A 183 0.79 -17.54 -32.20
C TRP A 183 2.31 -17.65 -32.33
N GLU A 184 3.01 -16.53 -32.47
CA GLU A 184 4.48 -16.48 -32.45
C GLU A 184 5.03 -16.92 -31.09
N GLU A 185 4.43 -16.47 -29.99
CA GLU A 185 4.77 -16.93 -28.63
C GLU A 185 4.61 -18.45 -28.48
N HIS A 186 3.52 -19.02 -29.00
CA HIS A 186 3.25 -20.46 -29.02
C HIS A 186 4.34 -21.24 -29.77
N ARG A 187 4.63 -20.81 -31.01
CA ARG A 187 5.64 -21.44 -31.87
C ARG A 187 7.02 -21.44 -31.24
N ARG A 188 7.47 -20.27 -30.76
CA ARG A 188 8.77 -20.12 -30.08
C ARG A 188 8.86 -21.02 -28.84
N GLY A 189 7.75 -21.21 -28.13
CA GLY A 189 7.70 -22.11 -26.98
C GLY A 189 7.75 -23.60 -27.34
N LEU A 190 7.36 -24.01 -28.56
CA LEU A 190 7.39 -25.40 -29.02
C LEU A 190 8.74 -25.79 -29.64
N GLU A 191 9.37 -24.87 -30.37
CA GLU A 191 10.62 -25.13 -31.10
C GLU A 191 11.82 -25.35 -30.15
N GLY A 192 11.68 -25.02 -28.86
CA GLY A 192 12.77 -25.07 -27.89
C GLY A 192 13.84 -24.00 -28.19
N LYS A 193 14.76 -23.76 -27.26
CA LYS A 193 15.86 -22.83 -27.50
C LYS A 193 16.75 -23.39 -28.61
N GLY A 194 16.75 -22.78 -29.79
CA GLY A 194 17.72 -23.10 -30.83
C GLY A 194 19.14 -22.81 -30.33
N GLU A 195 20.04 -23.77 -30.45
CA GLU A 195 21.47 -23.57 -30.24
C GLU A 195 22.00 -22.62 -31.34
N GLY A 196 22.02 -21.30 -31.09
CA GLY A 196 22.62 -20.36 -32.05
C GLY A 196 22.25 -18.88 -31.92
N GLU A 197 21.23 -18.49 -31.15
CA GLU A 197 20.86 -17.08 -31.00
C GLU A 197 21.55 -16.47 -29.77
N GLY A 198 22.30 -15.38 -30.00
CA GLY A 198 23.08 -14.69 -28.97
C GLY A 198 22.23 -14.12 -27.84
N GLU A 199 22.86 -13.85 -26.70
CA GLU A 199 22.21 -13.26 -25.51
C GLU A 199 21.53 -11.90 -25.78
N GLU A 200 21.81 -11.23 -26.91
CA GLU A 200 21.23 -9.92 -27.26
C GLU A 200 19.81 -9.99 -27.86
N ASP A 201 19.37 -11.13 -28.41
CA ASP A 201 17.97 -11.32 -28.88
C ASP A 201 17.04 -11.87 -27.79
N GLN A 202 17.61 -12.20 -26.62
CA GLN A 202 16.85 -12.55 -25.43
C GLN A 202 16.24 -11.28 -24.85
N GLU A 203 14.91 -11.26 -24.63
CA GLU A 203 14.16 -10.33 -23.75
C GLU A 203 13.05 -9.45 -24.37
N LEU A 204 12.44 -9.80 -25.50
CA LEU A 204 11.13 -9.24 -25.84
C LEU A 204 9.99 -10.07 -25.23
N ILE A 205 9.87 -9.89 -23.91
CA ILE A 205 8.69 -10.12 -23.05
C ILE A 205 8.06 -11.51 -23.12
N SER A 206 8.50 -12.42 -22.26
CA SER A 206 7.76 -13.65 -21.98
C SER A 206 6.61 -13.35 -21.01
N MET A 207 5.47 -12.90 -21.53
CA MET A 207 4.26 -12.55 -20.75
C MET A 207 3.38 -13.74 -20.34
N SER A 208 3.88 -14.97 -20.34
CA SER A 208 3.02 -16.17 -20.34
C SER A 208 2.31 -16.50 -19.01
N GLN A 209 2.24 -15.58 -18.04
CA GLN A 209 1.52 -15.78 -16.77
C GLN A 209 0.38 -14.77 -16.51
N GLY A 210 0.04 -13.91 -17.47
CA GLY A 210 -0.95 -12.85 -17.24
C GLY A 210 -2.39 -13.39 -17.16
N THR A 211 -2.97 -13.41 -15.97
CA THR A 211 -4.43 -13.51 -15.75
C THR A 211 -4.98 -12.10 -15.55
N VAL A 212 -6.21 -11.83 -15.96
CA VAL A 212 -6.88 -10.55 -15.65
C VAL A 212 -7.91 -10.71 -14.55
N GLY A 213 -8.17 -9.63 -13.82
CA GLY A 213 -9.20 -9.65 -12.80
C GLY A 213 -9.57 -8.28 -12.28
N CYS A 214 -10.71 -8.22 -11.61
CA CYS A 214 -11.31 -7.01 -11.09
C CYS A 214 -12.01 -7.31 -9.77
N VAL A 215 -11.83 -6.43 -8.78
CA VAL A 215 -12.55 -6.45 -7.50
C VAL A 215 -13.25 -5.11 -7.32
N CYS A 216 -14.54 -5.17 -7.02
CA CYS A 216 -15.40 -3.99 -6.85
C CYS A 216 -16.11 -4.01 -5.50
N LEU A 217 -16.25 -2.83 -4.88
CA LEU A 217 -17.18 -2.51 -3.82
C LEU A 217 -18.22 -1.53 -4.37
N ASP A 218 -19.50 -1.87 -4.26
CA ASP A 218 -20.58 -0.95 -4.65
C ASP A 218 -21.06 -0.05 -3.51
N GLN A 219 -21.92 0.91 -3.84
CA GLN A 219 -22.43 1.91 -2.90
C GLN A 219 -23.31 1.34 -1.79
N TRP A 220 -23.73 0.07 -1.89
CA TRP A 220 -24.57 -0.61 -0.91
C TRP A 220 -23.77 -1.53 0.01
N GLY A 221 -22.46 -1.69 -0.23
CA GLY A 221 -21.60 -2.54 0.57
C GLY A 221 -21.51 -3.97 0.05
N ASN A 222 -21.83 -4.24 -1.21
CA ASN A 222 -21.54 -5.54 -1.81
C ASN A 222 -20.15 -5.54 -2.43
N LEU A 223 -19.46 -6.66 -2.27
CA LEU A 223 -18.17 -6.93 -2.89
C LEU A 223 -18.35 -8.00 -3.97
N ALA A 224 -17.65 -7.83 -5.09
CA ALA A 224 -17.55 -8.86 -6.11
C ALA A 224 -16.13 -8.96 -6.66
N VAL A 225 -15.73 -10.18 -6.99
CA VAL A 225 -14.53 -10.47 -7.77
C VAL A 225 -14.91 -11.13 -9.08
N ALA A 226 -14.19 -10.77 -10.14
CA ALA A 226 -14.25 -11.35 -11.46
C ALA A 226 -12.83 -11.64 -11.96
N THR A 227 -12.55 -12.84 -12.46
CA THR A 227 -11.20 -13.24 -12.93
C THR A 227 -11.33 -14.04 -14.23
N SER A 228 -10.45 -13.80 -15.22
CA SER A 228 -10.47 -14.47 -16.53
C SER A 228 -9.06 -14.71 -17.08
N THR A 229 -8.86 -15.83 -17.79
CA THR A 229 -7.54 -16.20 -18.32
C THR A 229 -7.62 -17.10 -19.56
N GLY A 230 -6.62 -17.01 -20.44
CA GLY A 230 -6.29 -18.06 -21.43
C GLY A 230 -5.44 -19.20 -20.84
N GLY A 231 -4.94 -19.05 -19.61
CA GLY A 231 -4.04 -19.98 -18.96
C GLY A 231 -2.58 -19.74 -19.36
N LEU A 232 -1.79 -20.81 -19.43
CA LEU A 232 -0.36 -20.76 -19.72
C LEU A 232 -0.09 -21.06 -21.19
N THR A 233 0.85 -20.34 -21.81
CA THR A 233 1.31 -20.65 -23.17
C THR A 233 1.83 -22.10 -23.21
N ASN A 234 1.39 -22.85 -24.22
CA ASN A 234 1.70 -24.26 -24.43
C ASN A 234 1.24 -25.18 -23.28
N LYS A 235 0.22 -24.76 -22.50
CA LYS A 235 -0.45 -25.66 -21.55
C LYS A 235 -0.96 -26.90 -22.28
N TRP A 236 -0.98 -28.02 -21.57
CA TRP A 236 -1.63 -29.22 -22.09
C TRP A 236 -3.13 -28.94 -22.28
N PRO A 237 -3.74 -29.37 -23.39
CA PRO A 237 -5.19 -29.30 -23.56
C PRO A 237 -5.91 -29.92 -22.36
N GLY A 238 -6.91 -29.21 -21.83
CA GLY A 238 -7.63 -29.59 -20.63
C GLY A 238 -6.97 -29.18 -19.30
N ARG A 239 -5.80 -28.53 -19.30
CA ARG A 239 -5.21 -27.96 -18.08
C ARG A 239 -6.10 -26.85 -17.55
N ILE A 240 -6.52 -26.99 -16.30
CA ILE A 240 -7.30 -25.99 -15.55
C ILE A 240 -6.38 -25.34 -14.51
N GLY A 241 -6.39 -24.01 -14.46
CA GLY A 241 -5.58 -23.21 -13.53
C GLY A 241 -6.30 -22.84 -12.24
N ASP A 242 -5.74 -21.83 -11.58
CA ASP A 242 -6.26 -21.22 -10.36
C ASP A 242 -7.52 -20.37 -10.61
N THR A 243 -7.61 -19.74 -11.79
CA THR A 243 -8.67 -18.77 -12.12
C THR A 243 -10.09 -19.30 -11.92
N PRO A 244 -10.49 -20.49 -12.42
CA PRO A 244 -11.84 -21.01 -12.18
C PRO A 244 -11.93 -21.84 -10.88
N THR A 245 -10.83 -22.01 -10.15
CA THR A 245 -10.75 -22.87 -8.96
C THR A 245 -10.98 -22.06 -7.69
N MET A 246 -12.12 -22.30 -7.04
CA MET A 246 -12.51 -21.56 -5.83
C MET A 246 -11.46 -21.64 -4.74
N GLY A 247 -11.07 -20.48 -4.22
CA GLY A 247 -10.10 -20.35 -3.13
C GLY A 247 -8.64 -20.33 -3.59
N SER A 248 -8.36 -20.60 -4.86
CA SER A 248 -7.01 -20.48 -5.41
C SER A 248 -6.81 -19.12 -6.07
N GLY A 249 -7.40 -18.89 -7.25
CA GLY A 249 -7.22 -17.65 -8.02
C GLY A 249 -8.17 -16.52 -7.63
N PHE A 250 -9.26 -16.83 -6.92
CA PHE A 250 -10.25 -15.83 -6.51
C PHE A 250 -10.94 -16.25 -5.22
N TRP A 251 -11.41 -15.26 -4.45
CA TRP A 251 -12.20 -15.49 -3.24
C TRP A 251 -13.00 -14.25 -2.86
N ALA A 252 -14.18 -14.42 -2.28
CA ALA A 252 -14.93 -13.37 -1.59
C ALA A 252 -15.67 -13.96 -0.38
N GLU A 253 -15.56 -13.34 0.78
CA GLU A 253 -16.30 -13.77 1.98
C GLU A 253 -16.58 -12.60 2.94
N ALA A 254 -17.53 -12.78 3.84
CA ALA A 254 -17.81 -11.87 4.95
C ALA A 254 -17.98 -12.66 6.25
N TRP A 255 -17.62 -12.05 7.38
CA TRP A 255 -17.75 -12.62 8.71
C TRP A 255 -17.94 -11.53 9.77
N ASP A 256 -18.50 -11.90 10.91
CA ASP A 256 -18.71 -10.99 12.03
C ASP A 256 -17.57 -11.13 13.06
N VAL A 257 -17.18 -10.01 13.65
CA VAL A 257 -16.17 -9.89 14.71
C VAL A 257 -16.82 -9.25 15.93
N ASN A 258 -16.81 -9.97 17.04
CA ASN A 258 -17.38 -9.53 18.30
C ASN A 258 -16.26 -8.97 19.19
N TYR A 259 -16.38 -7.72 19.63
CA TYR A 259 -15.47 -7.13 20.60
C TYR A 259 -16.05 -7.30 22.01
N PRO A 260 -15.33 -7.93 22.96
CA PRO A 260 -15.78 -7.99 24.34
C PRO A 260 -15.88 -6.56 24.89
N SER A 261 -16.98 -6.26 25.58
CA SER A 261 -17.14 -5.01 26.32
C SER A 261 -16.10 -4.96 27.44
N SER A 262 -15.30 -3.90 27.50
CA SER A 262 -14.45 -3.64 28.65
C SER A 262 -15.33 -3.46 29.90
N SER A 263 -15.23 -4.37 30.86
CA SER A 263 -15.78 -4.19 32.20
C SER A 263 -15.01 -3.08 32.93
N PRO A 264 -15.67 -2.19 33.72
CA PRO A 264 -14.99 -1.20 34.54
C PRO A 264 -14.19 -1.76 35.73
N GLU A 265 -14.06 -3.08 35.88
CA GLU A 265 -13.56 -3.73 37.11
C GLU A 265 -12.13 -4.28 37.01
N ASP A 266 -11.42 -4.13 35.89
CA ASP A 266 -10.03 -4.62 35.75
C ASP A 266 -8.95 -3.54 35.98
N GLU A 267 -9.31 -2.36 36.51
CA GLU A 267 -8.37 -1.32 36.97
C GLU A 267 -8.21 -1.32 38.50
N GLU A 268 -8.02 -2.46 39.16
CA GLU A 268 -7.48 -2.49 40.54
C GLU A 268 -7.07 -3.92 40.92
N GLU A 269 -5.81 -4.31 40.69
CA GLU A 269 -5.15 -5.34 41.53
C GLU A 269 -3.62 -5.20 41.49
N ASP A 270 -3.12 -4.51 42.51
CA ASP A 270 -1.88 -4.69 43.27
C ASP A 270 -0.50 -4.78 42.57
N ALA A 271 0.25 -3.69 42.72
CA ALA A 271 1.71 -3.68 42.74
C ALA A 271 2.22 -4.26 44.09
N PRO A 272 3.17 -5.22 44.11
CA PRO A 272 3.82 -5.61 45.35
C PRO A 272 5.10 -4.78 45.59
N ASP A 273 5.16 -4.22 46.80
CA ASP A 273 6.27 -3.48 47.41
C ASP A 273 7.59 -4.26 47.49
N GLU A 274 8.70 -3.52 47.36
CA GLU A 274 10.06 -3.95 47.69
C GLU A 274 10.31 -3.93 49.21
N GLN A 275 10.83 -5.03 49.80
CA GLN A 275 11.84 -4.94 50.86
C GLN A 275 12.63 -6.24 51.13
N GLU A 276 13.92 -6.05 51.40
CA GLU A 276 15.05 -6.99 51.49
C GLU A 276 15.00 -7.98 52.68
N ALA A 277 15.70 -9.14 52.55
CA ALA A 277 16.95 -9.44 53.31
C ALA A 277 17.25 -10.94 53.62
N LEU A 278 18.47 -11.36 53.25
CA LEU A 278 19.46 -12.20 53.99
C LEU A 278 19.37 -13.76 54.09
N ILE A 279 20.37 -14.39 53.41
CA ILE A 279 21.37 -15.39 53.89
C ILE A 279 20.97 -16.87 54.19
N SER A 280 21.63 -17.79 53.45
CA SER A 280 21.83 -19.26 53.61
C SER A 280 22.79 -19.66 54.76
N PRO A 281 23.19 -20.93 55.08
CA PRO A 281 22.90 -22.24 54.43
C PRO A 281 22.68 -23.45 55.40
N THR A 282 22.47 -24.64 54.80
CA THR A 282 22.80 -26.04 55.21
C THR A 282 21.63 -27.04 55.36
N SER A 283 21.84 -28.18 54.69
CA SER A 283 21.03 -29.40 54.43
C SER A 283 21.02 -30.43 55.60
N PRO A 284 20.39 -31.64 55.55
CA PRO A 284 19.70 -32.35 54.45
C PRO A 284 18.38 -33.11 54.78
N SER A 285 17.79 -33.67 53.71
CA SER A 285 16.91 -34.87 53.60
C SER A 285 15.37 -34.71 53.48
N SER A 286 14.91 -34.91 52.22
CA SER A 286 13.73 -35.63 51.65
C SER A 286 12.31 -35.49 52.25
N PRO A 287 11.18 -35.68 51.50
CA PRO A 287 11.02 -36.19 50.12
C PRO A 287 9.97 -35.42 49.23
N THR A 288 9.74 -35.94 48.01
CA THR A 288 8.60 -35.71 47.07
C THR A 288 8.40 -34.33 46.44
N TRP A 289 8.74 -34.19 45.14
CA TRP A 289 8.26 -33.09 44.27
C TRP A 289 7.85 -33.61 42.88
N GLY A 290 6.62 -33.29 42.49
CA GLY A 290 6.08 -33.47 41.14
C GLY A 290 6.44 -32.27 40.27
N PHE A 291 7.14 -32.53 39.17
CA PHE A 291 7.56 -31.54 38.19
C PHE A 291 6.51 -31.37 37.08
N LYS A 292 5.87 -30.19 37.04
CA LYS A 292 5.29 -29.58 35.83
C LYS A 292 5.67 -28.10 35.83
N ASN A 293 6.75 -27.76 35.12
CA ASN A 293 7.06 -26.46 34.50
C ASN A 293 8.58 -26.26 34.36
N ILE A 294 9.21 -27.00 33.46
CA ILE A 294 10.43 -26.63 32.71
C ILE A 294 10.39 -27.51 31.46
N ARG A 295 9.80 -27.01 30.36
CA ARG A 295 9.88 -27.67 29.04
C ARG A 295 9.59 -26.77 27.84
N SER A 296 9.80 -25.44 27.92
CA SER A 296 9.71 -24.57 26.73
C SER A 296 11.01 -23.89 26.31
N LEU A 297 12.15 -24.22 26.92
CA LEU A 297 13.40 -23.47 26.68
C LEU A 297 14.47 -24.18 25.83
N PHE A 298 14.29 -25.43 25.42
CA PHE A 298 15.24 -26.08 24.49
C PHE A 298 14.56 -27.19 23.68
N SER A 299 14.05 -26.86 22.48
CA SER A 299 13.67 -27.87 21.46
C SER A 299 13.60 -27.29 20.04
N GLU A 300 14.53 -26.43 19.67
CA GLU A 300 14.83 -26.16 18.26
C GLU A 300 16.29 -26.54 18.01
N CYS A 301 16.53 -27.78 17.59
CA CYS A 301 17.70 -28.22 16.83
C CYS A 301 17.56 -29.72 16.45
N THR A 302 17.33 -29.99 15.15
CA THR A 302 17.66 -31.22 14.37
C THR A 302 16.68 -32.43 14.42
N PRO A 303 16.69 -33.36 13.42
CA PRO A 303 15.69 -33.43 12.34
C PRO A 303 14.98 -34.81 12.20
N SER A 304 14.03 -34.88 11.27
CA SER A 304 13.13 -36.01 10.92
C SER A 304 13.82 -37.38 10.74
N PHE A 305 13.24 -38.44 11.31
CA PHE A 305 12.91 -39.76 10.71
C PHE A 305 12.53 -40.76 11.83
N ILE A 306 11.58 -41.68 11.52
CA ILE A 306 11.01 -42.74 12.40
C ILE A 306 9.93 -42.18 13.34
N ASN A 307 8.62 -42.37 13.18
CA ASN A 307 7.93 -43.64 12.93
C ASN A 307 6.48 -43.36 12.45
N LYS A 308 6.07 -44.01 11.36
CA LYS A 308 4.65 -44.21 11.00
C LYS A 308 4.02 -45.20 11.97
N ARG A 309 2.83 -44.92 12.50
CA ARG A 309 1.70 -45.88 12.54
C ARG A 309 0.36 -45.21 12.88
N ASN A 310 -0.63 -45.62 12.09
CA ASN A 310 -2.01 -45.15 11.97
C ASN A 310 -2.89 -45.37 13.21
N SER A 311 -3.84 -44.46 13.43
CA SER A 311 -5.31 -44.70 13.56
C SER A 311 -5.95 -43.38 14.01
N ALA A 312 -6.64 -42.61 13.16
CA ALA A 312 -8.05 -42.77 12.73
C ALA A 312 -9.07 -42.62 13.89
N TYR A 313 -9.94 -41.62 13.72
CA TYR A 313 -11.16 -41.19 14.47
C TYR A 313 -11.02 -40.06 15.50
N THR A 314 -11.75 -38.97 15.25
CA THR A 314 -12.03 -37.84 16.16
C THR A 314 -13.54 -37.84 16.45
N SER A 315 -13.93 -37.75 17.72
CA SER A 315 -15.31 -37.73 18.19
C SER A 315 -15.95 -36.34 18.08
N ILE A 316 -17.21 -36.29 17.66
CA ILE A 316 -18.09 -35.11 17.68
C ILE A 316 -18.80 -35.05 19.04
N PRO A 317 -18.87 -33.89 19.74
CA PRO A 317 -19.69 -33.76 20.93
C PRO A 317 -21.19 -33.78 20.56
N ALA A 318 -21.94 -34.66 21.21
CA ALA A 318 -23.39 -34.74 21.10
C ALA A 318 -24.07 -33.63 21.90
N ALA A 319 -25.08 -33.00 21.30
CA ALA A 319 -26.02 -32.12 21.99
C ALA A 319 -26.85 -32.92 23.00
N ASN A 320 -27.02 -32.37 24.20
CA ASN A 320 -27.91 -32.91 25.22
C ASN A 320 -29.23 -32.12 25.17
N PRO A 321 -30.38 -32.73 24.82
CA PRO A 321 -31.69 -32.14 25.04
C PRO A 321 -32.18 -32.48 26.46
N ASP A 322 -33.22 -31.76 26.90
CA ASP A 322 -34.01 -31.94 28.13
C ASP A 322 -33.54 -31.17 29.39
N SER A 323 -34.14 -29.99 29.57
CA SER A 323 -34.80 -29.67 30.84
C SER A 323 -36.11 -28.93 30.58
N GLN A 324 -37.19 -29.58 31.00
CA GLN A 324 -38.58 -29.12 30.91
C GLN A 324 -38.84 -27.97 31.89
N GLN A 325 -39.60 -26.98 31.43
CA GLN A 325 -40.21 -25.93 32.25
C GLN A 325 -41.26 -26.50 33.21
N THR A 326 -41.27 -25.99 34.43
CA THR A 326 -42.48 -25.90 35.27
C THR A 326 -42.59 -24.46 35.79
N PRO A 327 -43.80 -23.88 35.87
CA PRO A 327 -43.99 -22.54 36.42
C PRO A 327 -44.26 -22.62 37.92
N ASP A 328 -43.74 -21.67 38.69
CA ASP A 328 -44.51 -20.97 39.75
C ASP A 328 -43.65 -19.86 40.39
N ASP A 329 -44.29 -18.68 40.39
CA ASP A 329 -44.17 -17.49 41.23
C ASP A 329 -43.03 -17.35 42.26
N ASP A 330 -42.26 -16.27 42.14
CA ASP A 330 -42.03 -15.34 43.26
C ASP A 330 -41.52 -13.97 42.76
N GLU A 331 -42.33 -12.94 43.00
CA GLU A 331 -42.00 -11.51 42.87
C GLU A 331 -40.84 -11.11 43.80
N LYS A 332 -39.72 -10.61 43.25
CA LYS A 332 -38.92 -9.54 43.87
C LYS A 332 -38.23 -8.68 42.81
N GLY A 333 -38.54 -7.38 42.83
CA GLY A 333 -37.95 -6.37 41.97
C GLY A 333 -36.55 -5.90 42.38
N TYR A 334 -36.08 -4.87 41.65
CA TYR A 334 -34.72 -4.34 41.48
C TYR A 334 -33.90 -5.10 40.44
N SER A 335 -33.35 -4.50 39.38
CA SER A 335 -33.15 -3.12 38.94
C SER A 335 -32.79 -3.16 37.45
N ASP A 336 -33.07 -2.10 36.68
CA ASP A 336 -32.63 -1.95 35.29
C ASP A 336 -31.13 -2.28 35.15
N GLN A 337 -30.82 -3.48 34.65
CA GLN A 337 -29.48 -3.79 34.15
C GLN A 337 -29.41 -3.22 32.75
N VAL A 338 -28.61 -2.17 32.60
CA VAL A 338 -28.15 -1.68 31.30
C VAL A 338 -27.38 -2.85 30.66
N GLU A 339 -27.98 -3.52 29.69
CA GLU A 339 -27.28 -4.50 28.85
C GLU A 339 -26.07 -3.79 28.23
N SER A 340 -24.86 -4.22 28.61
CA SER A 340 -23.64 -3.78 27.93
C SER A 340 -23.66 -4.34 26.50
N HIS A 341 -24.03 -3.51 25.52
CA HIS A 341 -24.05 -3.92 24.13
C HIS A 341 -22.62 -4.26 23.65
N ALA A 342 -22.35 -5.55 23.44
CA ALA A 342 -21.13 -5.99 22.79
C ALA A 342 -21.10 -5.45 21.35
N ARG A 343 -20.07 -4.67 21.00
CA ARG A 343 -19.96 -4.05 19.67
C ARG A 343 -19.62 -5.13 18.64
N THR A 344 -20.50 -5.35 17.66
CA THR A 344 -20.28 -6.29 16.56
C THR A 344 -19.90 -5.55 15.28
N THR A 345 -18.78 -5.95 14.64
CA THR A 345 -18.34 -5.43 13.34
C THR A 345 -18.32 -6.54 12.30
N ARG A 346 -19.02 -6.35 11.19
CA ARG A 346 -18.99 -7.22 10.03
C ARG A 346 -17.86 -6.80 9.09
N ARG A 347 -16.96 -7.73 8.78
CA ARG A 347 -15.85 -7.56 7.84
C ARG A 347 -16.14 -8.36 6.58
N ALA A 348 -15.75 -7.85 5.42
CA ALA A 348 -15.82 -8.57 4.17
C ALA A 348 -14.60 -8.30 3.30
N VAL A 349 -14.19 -9.31 2.53
CA VAL A 349 -13.03 -9.22 1.64
C VAL A 349 -13.35 -9.88 0.30
N ALA A 350 -12.70 -9.38 -0.76
CA ALA A 350 -12.67 -10.02 -2.07
C ALA A 350 -11.27 -9.90 -2.68
N LEU A 351 -10.82 -10.95 -3.37
CA LEU A 351 -9.43 -11.14 -3.82
C LEU A 351 -9.38 -11.75 -5.22
N SER A 352 -8.51 -11.25 -6.10
CA SER A 352 -8.19 -11.81 -7.42
C SER A 352 -6.68 -12.01 -7.56
N GLY A 353 -6.27 -13.18 -8.03
CA GLY A 353 -4.89 -13.61 -8.21
C GLY A 353 -4.44 -13.68 -9.66
N THR A 354 -3.13 -13.56 -9.87
CA THR A 354 -2.47 -13.76 -11.16
C THR A 354 -1.04 -14.26 -10.96
N GLY A 355 -0.56 -15.11 -11.88
CA GLY A 355 0.80 -15.63 -11.86
C GLY A 355 0.84 -17.10 -12.25
N ASN A 356 1.75 -17.85 -11.63
CA ASN A 356 1.83 -19.30 -11.81
C ASN A 356 0.64 -20.00 -11.15
N GLY A 357 -0.37 -20.37 -11.94
CA GLY A 357 -1.61 -20.96 -11.39
C GLY A 357 -1.41 -22.25 -10.60
N ASP A 358 -0.38 -23.07 -10.90
CA ASP A 358 -0.14 -24.32 -10.16
C ASP A 358 0.37 -24.04 -8.74
N SER A 359 1.16 -22.98 -8.56
CA SER A 359 1.54 -22.48 -7.23
C SER A 359 0.34 -21.93 -6.45
N PHE A 360 -0.54 -21.17 -7.11
CA PHE A 360 -1.78 -20.68 -6.47
C PHE A 360 -2.69 -21.82 -6.02
N LEU A 361 -2.81 -22.87 -6.85
CA LEU A 361 -3.55 -24.09 -6.51
C LEU A 361 -2.93 -24.82 -5.32
N ARG A 362 -1.59 -24.97 -5.30
CA ARG A 362 -0.86 -25.71 -4.26
C ARG A 362 -1.10 -25.19 -2.84
N ILE A 363 -1.28 -23.88 -2.70
CA ILE A 363 -1.44 -23.24 -1.38
C ILE A 363 -2.84 -22.64 -1.15
N ALA A 364 -3.78 -22.83 -2.09
CA ALA A 364 -5.09 -22.16 -2.08
C ALA A 364 -4.96 -20.65 -1.78
N ALA A 365 -4.15 -19.96 -2.59
CA ALA A 365 -3.58 -18.65 -2.24
C ALA A 365 -4.62 -17.60 -1.80
N ALA A 366 -5.67 -17.36 -2.60
CA ALA A 366 -6.69 -16.37 -2.28
C ALA A 366 -7.45 -16.70 -0.98
N ARG A 367 -7.85 -17.97 -0.79
CA ARG A 367 -8.54 -18.39 0.43
C ARG A 367 -7.64 -18.28 1.65
N THR A 368 -6.37 -18.66 1.52
CA THR A 368 -5.39 -18.62 2.61
C THR A 368 -5.14 -17.19 3.06
N ALA A 369 -4.97 -16.23 2.15
CA ALA A 369 -4.89 -14.81 2.50
C ALA A 369 -6.14 -14.33 3.26
N SER A 370 -7.32 -14.69 2.77
CA SER A 370 -8.59 -14.38 3.44
C SER A 370 -8.71 -15.02 4.83
N ALA A 371 -8.23 -16.26 4.98
CA ALA A 371 -8.24 -16.99 6.25
C ALA A 371 -7.29 -16.36 7.28
N MET A 372 -6.12 -15.87 6.85
CA MET A 372 -5.21 -15.12 7.73
C MET A 372 -5.88 -13.87 8.26
N ALA A 373 -6.56 -13.09 7.42
CA ALA A 373 -7.29 -11.89 7.84
C ALA A 373 -8.47 -12.20 8.78
N ARG A 374 -9.15 -13.33 8.56
CA ARG A 374 -10.32 -13.75 9.35
C ARG A 374 -9.97 -14.34 10.71
N PHE A 375 -8.95 -15.20 10.77
CA PHE A 375 -8.69 -16.05 11.94
C PHE A 375 -7.49 -15.60 12.78
N SER A 376 -6.92 -14.42 12.49
CA SER A 376 -5.87 -13.85 13.33
C SER A 376 -6.43 -13.43 14.70
N PRO A 377 -5.66 -13.61 15.80
CA PRO A 377 -6.10 -13.21 17.14
C PRO A 377 -6.45 -11.72 17.22
N PRO A 378 -7.46 -11.30 18.02
CA PRO A 378 -7.87 -9.90 18.13
C PRO A 378 -6.75 -8.93 18.54
N ALA A 379 -5.81 -9.38 19.39
CA ALA A 379 -4.65 -8.59 19.82
C ALA A 379 -3.58 -8.39 18.73
N SER A 380 -3.69 -9.09 17.60
CA SER A 380 -2.79 -9.07 16.44
C SER A 380 -3.62 -9.25 15.16
N SER A 381 -4.70 -8.48 15.00
CA SER A 381 -5.61 -8.63 13.86
C SER A 381 -4.86 -8.35 12.54
N THR A 382 -4.48 -9.41 11.84
CA THR A 382 -3.85 -9.32 10.53
C THR A 382 -4.82 -8.67 9.56
N THR A 383 -4.43 -7.53 9.00
CA THR A 383 -5.18 -6.85 7.93
C THR A 383 -5.10 -7.66 6.63
N LEU A 384 -6.05 -7.46 5.71
CA LEU A 384 -5.98 -8.11 4.41
C LEU A 384 -4.68 -7.75 3.66
N ALA A 385 -4.19 -6.51 3.81
CA ALA A 385 -2.93 -6.08 3.22
C ALA A 385 -1.74 -6.93 3.72
N GLN A 386 -1.63 -7.13 5.03
CA GLN A 386 -0.58 -7.97 5.62
C GLN A 386 -0.69 -9.43 5.16
N ALA A 387 -1.91 -9.96 5.07
CA ALA A 387 -2.15 -11.32 4.58
C ALA A 387 -1.77 -11.47 3.10
N VAL A 388 -2.13 -10.50 2.26
CA VAL A 388 -1.76 -10.47 0.84
C VAL A 388 -0.24 -10.39 0.67
N THR A 389 0.45 -9.56 1.45
CA THR A 389 1.92 -9.51 1.47
C THR A 389 2.54 -10.84 1.90
N ALA A 390 2.00 -11.49 2.94
CA ALA A 390 2.52 -12.76 3.42
C ALA A 390 2.35 -13.90 2.41
N ILE A 391 1.33 -13.84 1.54
CA ILE A 391 1.10 -14.86 0.51
C ILE A 391 1.82 -14.54 -0.79
N ALA A 392 1.63 -13.33 -1.32
CA ALA A 392 2.04 -12.96 -2.67
C ALA A 392 3.17 -11.93 -2.75
N GLY A 393 3.55 -11.29 -1.63
CA GLY A 393 4.66 -10.36 -1.59
C GLY A 393 6.03 -11.05 -1.62
N PRO A 394 7.13 -10.28 -1.75
CA PRO A 394 8.49 -10.83 -1.78
C PRO A 394 8.80 -11.66 -0.53
N GLY A 395 9.23 -12.91 -0.72
CA GLY A 395 9.47 -13.87 0.37
C GLY A 395 8.20 -14.55 0.92
N GLY A 396 7.03 -14.28 0.34
CA GLY A 396 5.76 -14.87 0.77
C GLY A 396 5.57 -16.35 0.42
N GLU A 397 4.44 -16.91 0.82
CA GLU A 397 4.12 -18.34 0.68
C GLU A 397 4.14 -18.84 -0.77
N LEU A 398 3.71 -18.03 -1.75
CA LEU A 398 3.80 -18.43 -3.15
C LEU A 398 5.24 -18.76 -3.56
N GLN A 399 6.19 -17.90 -3.17
CA GLN A 399 7.62 -18.10 -3.40
C GLN A 399 8.14 -19.28 -2.58
N SER A 400 7.82 -19.36 -1.29
CA SER A 400 8.26 -20.43 -0.38
C SER A 400 7.80 -21.82 -0.84
N SER A 401 6.62 -21.92 -1.44
CA SER A 401 6.04 -23.18 -1.95
C SER A 401 6.89 -23.87 -3.03
N THR A 402 7.88 -23.18 -3.59
CA THR A 402 8.72 -23.65 -4.70
C THR A 402 10.05 -24.24 -4.23
N GLY A 403 10.49 -23.89 -3.01
CA GLY A 403 11.79 -24.26 -2.47
C GLY A 403 12.94 -23.87 -3.41
N LYS A 404 13.78 -24.84 -3.77
CA LYS A 404 14.96 -24.62 -4.64
C LYS A 404 14.62 -24.24 -6.09
N ARG A 405 13.35 -24.33 -6.50
CA ARG A 405 12.90 -24.01 -7.87
C ARG A 405 12.60 -22.52 -8.07
N TRP A 406 12.57 -21.73 -7.00
CA TRP A 406 12.42 -20.28 -7.06
C TRP A 406 13.45 -19.65 -8.00
N GLY A 407 13.01 -18.72 -8.86
CA GLY A 407 13.88 -17.99 -9.80
C GLY A 407 14.43 -18.81 -10.97
N THR A 408 14.12 -20.11 -11.07
CA THR A 408 14.57 -20.97 -12.19
C THR A 408 13.44 -21.45 -13.08
N THR A 409 12.28 -21.76 -12.48
CA THR A 409 11.12 -22.34 -13.18
C THR A 409 9.96 -21.37 -13.36
N ARG A 410 10.08 -20.15 -12.82
CA ARG A 410 8.97 -19.18 -12.63
C ARG A 410 7.78 -19.72 -11.84
N GLU A 411 7.92 -20.89 -11.19
CA GLU A 411 6.97 -21.30 -10.16
C GLU A 411 6.97 -20.26 -9.02
N GLY A 412 5.82 -20.09 -8.37
CA GLY A 412 5.65 -19.20 -7.23
C GLY A 412 5.59 -17.72 -7.57
N GLU A 413 5.86 -17.33 -8.82
CA GLU A 413 5.73 -15.94 -9.26
C GLU A 413 4.24 -15.57 -9.36
N GLY A 414 3.88 -14.42 -8.84
CA GLY A 414 2.53 -13.90 -8.96
C GLY A 414 2.24 -12.67 -8.12
N GLY A 415 0.96 -12.32 -8.09
CA GLY A 415 0.42 -11.19 -7.34
C GLY A 415 -1.07 -11.39 -7.03
N ILE A 416 -1.53 -10.68 -6.01
CA ILE A 416 -2.95 -10.67 -5.60
C ILE A 416 -3.37 -9.20 -5.46
N ILE A 417 -4.58 -8.89 -5.93
CA ILE A 417 -5.31 -7.65 -5.61
C ILE A 417 -6.53 -7.98 -4.76
N GLY A 418 -7.05 -7.02 -4.01
CA GLY A 418 -8.29 -7.18 -3.26
C GLY A 418 -8.88 -5.90 -2.70
N ILE A 419 -10.03 -6.03 -2.05
CA ILE A 419 -10.69 -4.99 -1.27
C ILE A 419 -11.11 -5.59 0.08
N GLU A 420 -10.86 -4.86 1.16
CA GLU A 420 -11.32 -5.12 2.53
C GLU A 420 -12.33 -4.06 2.94
N ALA A 421 -13.51 -4.43 3.42
CA ALA A 421 -14.55 -3.50 3.83
C ALA A 421 -15.15 -3.90 5.18
N GLU A 422 -15.50 -2.91 6.00
CA GLU A 422 -15.99 -3.12 7.37
C GLU A 422 -17.28 -2.32 7.64
N ALA A 423 -18.15 -2.88 8.47
CA ALA A 423 -19.45 -2.34 8.83
C ALA A 423 -19.80 -2.64 10.29
N GLU A 424 -20.07 -1.63 11.11
CA GLU A 424 -20.69 -1.86 12.41
C GLU A 424 -22.15 -2.29 12.25
N VAL A 425 -22.55 -3.30 13.04
CA VAL A 425 -23.87 -3.95 13.00
C VAL A 425 -24.88 -3.24 13.91
N ASP A 426 -24.45 -2.75 15.07
CA ASP A 426 -25.34 -2.21 16.12
C ASP A 426 -25.54 -0.69 16.06
N ALA A 427 -24.92 -0.03 15.10
CA ALA A 427 -25.07 1.40 14.92
C ALA A 427 -26.37 1.69 14.15
N GLU A 428 -27.47 1.95 14.86
CA GLU A 428 -28.48 2.92 14.42
C GLU A 428 -27.86 4.32 14.40
N SER A 429 -26.76 4.50 13.65
CA SER A 429 -26.09 5.79 13.56
C SER A 429 -26.76 6.64 12.48
N GLN A 430 -27.65 7.49 12.99
CA GLN A 430 -27.64 8.91 12.69
C GLN A 430 -26.21 9.40 12.33
N GLY A 431 -25.96 9.58 11.04
CA GLY A 431 -24.71 10.15 10.51
C GLY A 431 -24.63 10.00 9.00
N HIS A 432 -24.62 11.12 8.26
CA HIS A 432 -24.56 11.16 6.79
C HIS A 432 -23.21 10.72 6.17
N ARG A 433 -22.39 9.91 6.86
CA ARG A 433 -21.02 9.56 6.42
C ARG A 433 -20.99 8.17 5.79
N LEU A 434 -20.58 8.12 4.52
CA LEU A 434 -20.41 6.88 3.77
C LEU A 434 -19.18 6.12 4.29
N ARG A 435 -19.32 4.81 4.51
CA ARG A 435 -18.23 3.86 4.82
C ARG A 435 -17.34 3.66 3.57
N HIS A 436 -16.13 3.14 3.73
CA HIS A 436 -15.21 2.91 2.60
C HIS A 436 -14.66 1.48 2.61
N GLY A 437 -14.16 1.04 1.45
CA GLY A 437 -13.41 -0.20 1.31
C GLY A 437 -11.96 0.12 1.02
N LYS A 438 -11.06 -0.62 1.66
CA LYS A 438 -9.63 -0.51 1.52
C LYS A 438 -9.13 -1.39 0.37
N VAL A 439 -8.51 -0.80 -0.64
CA VAL A 439 -7.84 -1.52 -1.73
C VAL A 439 -6.50 -2.07 -1.25
N VAL A 440 -6.21 -3.31 -1.60
CA VAL A 440 -4.96 -3.99 -1.25
C VAL A 440 -4.36 -4.68 -2.48
N PHE A 441 -3.03 -4.74 -2.55
CA PHE A 441 -2.34 -5.56 -3.53
C PHE A 441 -0.89 -5.81 -3.11
N ASP A 442 -0.32 -6.94 -3.52
CA ASP A 442 1.12 -7.22 -3.43
C ASP A 442 1.52 -8.28 -4.47
N PHE A 443 2.82 -8.37 -4.80
CA PHE A 443 3.38 -9.30 -5.77
C PHE A 443 4.88 -9.54 -5.54
N ASN A 444 5.39 -10.70 -5.97
CA ASN A 444 6.77 -11.14 -5.74
C ASN A 444 7.63 -11.27 -7.01
N CYS A 445 7.09 -10.81 -8.14
CA CYS A 445 7.68 -10.93 -9.47
C CYS A 445 8.14 -9.57 -10.02
N GLY A 446 8.67 -9.55 -11.25
CA GLY A 446 9.23 -8.35 -11.89
C GLY A 446 8.25 -7.17 -11.98
N GLY A 447 6.95 -7.45 -12.14
CA GLY A 447 5.90 -6.45 -12.07
C GLY A 447 4.49 -7.01 -12.19
N MET A 448 3.51 -6.14 -11.92
CA MET A 448 2.07 -6.44 -12.07
C MET A 448 1.34 -5.22 -12.65
N TRP A 449 0.67 -5.42 -13.79
CA TRP A 449 -0.22 -4.43 -14.39
C TRP A 449 -1.44 -4.26 -13.50
N ARG A 450 -1.71 -3.03 -13.05
CA ARG A 450 -2.87 -2.74 -12.18
C ARG A 450 -3.28 -1.27 -12.26
N ALA A 451 -4.54 -1.01 -11.95
CA ALA A 451 -5.07 0.33 -11.75
C ALA A 451 -6.21 0.26 -10.72
N TRP A 452 -6.42 1.30 -9.92
CA TRP A 452 -7.46 1.30 -8.90
C TRP A 452 -8.00 2.70 -8.61
N VAL A 453 -9.19 2.73 -8.02
CA VAL A 453 -9.84 3.90 -7.43
C VAL A 453 -10.29 3.49 -6.03
N GLU A 454 -9.86 4.25 -5.05
CA GLU A 454 -10.21 4.08 -3.65
C GLU A 454 -10.63 5.44 -3.12
N GLU A 455 -11.89 5.57 -2.72
CA GLU A 455 -12.41 6.80 -2.14
C GLU A 455 -12.38 6.68 -0.61
N ASP A 456 -11.18 6.65 -0.03
CA ASP A 456 -11.00 6.54 1.42
C ASP A 456 -11.60 7.73 2.20
N GLU A 457 -11.89 7.53 3.49
CA GLU A 457 -11.99 8.62 4.46
C GLU A 457 -10.64 9.35 4.66
N TYR A 458 -9.53 8.63 4.42
CA TYR A 458 -8.14 9.10 4.44
C TYR A 458 -7.55 9.36 3.04
N ALA A 459 -8.30 9.07 1.98
CA ALA A 459 -8.30 9.85 0.74
C ALA A 459 -9.21 11.09 0.94
N GLY A 460 -9.26 11.61 2.17
CA GLY A 460 -8.66 12.91 2.36
C GLY A 460 -7.21 12.93 1.84
N GLY A 461 -7.04 12.78 0.52
CA GLY A 461 -6.03 13.59 -0.10
C GLY A 461 -6.41 14.97 0.35
N ASP A 462 -5.54 15.51 1.16
CA ASP A 462 -5.54 16.85 1.68
C ASP A 462 -5.37 17.73 0.43
N TYR A 463 -6.39 17.73 -0.41
CA TYR A 463 -6.57 18.48 -1.63
C TYR A 463 -7.13 19.83 -1.20
N ASP A 464 -6.77 20.87 -1.93
CA ASP A 464 -7.08 22.25 -1.57
C ASP A 464 -6.63 22.68 -0.16
N LEU A 465 -5.58 22.04 0.39
CA LEU A 465 -4.97 22.53 1.61
C LEU A 465 -4.22 23.84 1.39
N SER A 466 -4.36 24.74 2.36
CA SER A 466 -3.50 25.91 2.50
C SER A 466 -2.05 25.52 2.76
N PHE A 467 -1.12 26.37 2.31
CA PHE A 467 0.30 26.21 2.57
C PHE A 467 0.60 26.15 4.08
N GLU A 468 -0.09 26.94 4.91
CA GLU A 468 -0.02 26.86 6.38
C GLU A 468 -0.31 25.44 6.89
N THR A 469 -1.38 24.82 6.38
CA THR A 469 -1.80 23.49 6.84
C THR A 469 -0.78 22.43 6.42
N VAL A 470 -0.33 22.47 5.17
CA VAL A 470 0.72 21.59 4.64
C VAL A 470 2.00 21.70 5.46
N VAL A 471 2.43 22.92 5.78
CA VAL A 471 3.64 23.15 6.59
C VAL A 471 3.48 22.56 7.98
N LEU A 472 2.39 22.89 8.70
CA LEU A 472 2.18 22.45 10.08
C LEU A 472 1.91 20.95 10.23
N LYS A 473 1.18 20.33 9.30
CA LYS A 473 0.94 18.87 9.29
C LYS A 473 2.21 18.09 8.96
N GLY A 474 2.98 18.57 7.99
CA GLY A 474 4.21 17.92 7.52
C GLY A 474 3.96 16.69 6.64
N LEU A 475 3.20 15.71 7.12
CA LEU A 475 2.86 14.46 6.44
C LEU A 475 1.38 14.44 6.03
N ALA A 476 1.10 13.88 4.85
CA ALA A 476 -0.26 13.59 4.42
C ALA A 476 -0.85 12.42 5.23
N ALA A 477 -2.17 12.31 5.24
CA ALA A 477 -2.88 11.29 6.03
C ALA A 477 -2.52 9.86 5.62
N ASP A 478 -2.12 9.66 4.36
CA ASP A 478 -1.61 8.41 3.80
C ASP A 478 -0.11 8.14 4.12
N GLY A 479 0.53 9.00 4.92
CA GLY A 479 1.96 8.94 5.19
C GLY A 479 2.84 9.47 4.05
N GLY A 480 2.23 10.01 2.99
CA GLY A 480 2.90 10.59 1.83
C GLY A 480 3.38 12.03 2.02
N LEU A 481 4.06 12.55 1.00
CA LEU A 481 4.53 13.94 0.93
C LEU A 481 3.47 14.81 0.27
N PHE A 482 3.10 15.94 0.90
CA PHE A 482 2.28 16.95 0.24
C PHE A 482 2.99 17.55 -0.98
N LEU A 483 2.28 17.61 -2.11
CA LEU A 483 2.74 18.21 -3.36
C LEU A 483 1.81 19.34 -3.78
N PRO A 484 2.32 20.36 -4.50
CA PRO A 484 1.47 21.38 -5.09
C PRO A 484 0.62 20.76 -6.20
N HIS A 485 -0.61 21.26 -6.39
CA HIS A 485 -1.50 20.82 -7.47
C HIS A 485 -0.85 20.99 -8.85
N GLU A 486 -0.12 22.11 -9.01
CA GLU A 486 0.62 22.42 -10.23
C GLU A 486 2.03 22.92 -9.90
N VAL A 487 2.99 22.58 -10.75
CA VAL A 487 4.34 23.14 -10.68
C VAL A 487 4.41 24.35 -11.62
N PRO A 488 4.66 25.57 -11.12
CA PRO A 488 4.67 26.77 -11.94
C PRO A 488 5.79 26.73 -12.97
N ILE A 489 5.46 26.96 -14.24
CA ILE A 489 6.45 27.11 -15.32
C ILE A 489 6.88 28.57 -15.37
N VAL A 490 8.18 28.83 -15.29
CA VAL A 490 8.75 30.17 -15.32
C VAL A 490 9.42 30.39 -16.66
N ASN A 491 8.91 31.32 -17.46
CA ASN A 491 9.45 31.60 -18.80
C ASN A 491 10.58 32.64 -18.83
N ASP A 492 10.74 33.43 -17.77
CA ASP A 492 11.70 34.55 -17.70
C ASP A 492 12.66 34.39 -16.49
N TRP A 493 13.01 33.13 -16.19
CA TRP A 493 13.85 32.80 -15.04
C TRP A 493 15.29 33.30 -15.24
N GLU A 494 15.74 33.48 -16.48
CA GLU A 494 17.05 34.00 -16.84
C GLU A 494 17.30 35.41 -16.29
N SER A 495 16.24 36.21 -16.12
CA SER A 495 16.30 37.53 -15.50
C SER A 495 16.78 37.49 -14.04
N TRP A 496 16.68 36.33 -13.38
CA TRP A 496 17.07 36.14 -11.98
C TRP A 496 18.57 35.90 -11.78
N LYS A 497 19.36 35.86 -12.86
CA LYS A 497 20.79 35.51 -12.83
C LYS A 497 21.65 36.40 -11.92
N ASP A 498 21.23 37.64 -11.68
CA ASP A 498 21.99 38.62 -10.90
C ASP A 498 21.44 38.82 -9.47
N LEU A 499 20.35 38.10 -9.12
CA LEU A 499 19.76 38.19 -7.78
C LEU A 499 20.66 37.56 -6.72
N SER A 500 20.67 38.17 -5.53
CA SER A 500 21.21 37.54 -4.33
C SER A 500 20.39 36.30 -3.93
N TYR A 501 20.94 35.44 -3.07
CA TYR A 501 20.23 34.24 -2.63
C TYR A 501 18.86 34.56 -1.97
N PRO A 502 18.75 35.53 -1.03
CA PRO A 502 17.45 35.91 -0.47
C PRO A 502 16.46 36.46 -1.49
N GLU A 503 16.92 37.26 -2.46
CA GLU A 503 16.06 37.80 -3.52
C GLU A 503 15.55 36.68 -4.44
N LEU A 504 16.42 35.75 -4.84
CA LEU A 504 16.05 34.58 -5.64
C LEU A 504 15.09 33.66 -4.87
N ALA A 505 15.34 33.44 -3.57
CA ALA A 505 14.45 32.69 -2.71
C ALA A 505 13.06 33.32 -2.68
N PHE A 506 12.98 34.65 -2.56
CA PHE A 506 11.71 35.37 -2.58
C PHE A 506 10.96 35.19 -3.91
N GLN A 507 11.64 35.30 -5.06
CA GLN A 507 11.01 35.09 -6.37
C GLN A 507 10.42 33.67 -6.49
N ILE A 508 11.21 32.64 -6.19
CA ILE A 508 10.79 31.24 -6.32
C ILE A 508 9.70 30.88 -5.31
N MET A 509 9.88 31.23 -4.03
CA MET A 509 8.92 30.86 -2.98
C MET A 509 7.57 31.56 -3.16
N SER A 510 7.54 32.78 -3.68
CA SER A 510 6.29 33.52 -3.95
C SER A 510 5.42 32.86 -5.03
N LEU A 511 5.97 31.96 -5.85
CA LEU A 511 5.19 31.19 -6.83
C LEU A 511 4.38 30.06 -6.18
N PHE A 512 4.79 29.60 -5.00
CA PHE A 512 4.14 28.50 -4.27
C PHE A 512 3.36 28.97 -3.05
N ILE A 513 3.68 30.15 -2.52
CA ILE A 513 3.08 30.70 -1.30
C ILE A 513 2.19 31.88 -1.68
N SER A 514 0.88 31.72 -1.47
CA SER A 514 -0.08 32.80 -1.71
C SER A 514 0.21 34.01 -0.81
N SER A 515 0.11 35.22 -1.37
CA SER A 515 0.22 36.48 -0.63
C SER A 515 -0.89 36.67 0.42
N SER A 516 -2.00 35.94 0.30
CA SER A 516 -3.06 35.91 1.32
C SER A 516 -2.65 35.10 2.56
N GLU A 517 -1.76 34.12 2.40
CA GLU A 517 -1.26 33.30 3.50
C GLU A 517 -0.05 33.93 4.17
N ILE A 518 0.93 34.40 3.39
CA ILE A 518 2.08 35.15 3.88
C ILE A 518 2.24 36.42 3.04
N PRO A 519 1.99 37.61 3.61
CA PRO A 519 2.22 38.87 2.90
C PRO A 519 3.69 39.00 2.42
N PRO A 520 3.94 39.66 1.28
CA PRO A 520 5.29 39.77 0.70
C PRO A 520 6.37 40.29 1.67
N GLU A 521 6.04 41.28 2.49
CA GLU A 521 6.99 41.85 3.46
C GLU A 521 7.32 40.88 4.60
N ASP A 522 6.34 40.09 5.04
CA ASP A 522 6.55 39.04 6.04
C ASP A 522 7.38 37.89 5.46
N LEU A 523 7.12 37.49 4.21
CA LEU A 523 7.91 36.47 3.52
C LEU A 523 9.37 36.89 3.35
N LYS A 524 9.63 38.14 2.91
CA LYS A 524 10.98 38.71 2.85
C LYS A 524 11.67 38.68 4.21
N SER A 525 10.97 39.06 5.28
CA SER A 525 11.49 39.03 6.64
C SER A 525 11.84 37.61 7.11
N ILE A 526 10.99 36.63 6.81
CA ILE A 526 11.25 35.21 7.09
C ILE A 526 12.51 34.74 6.35
N ILE A 527 12.60 34.99 5.05
CA ILE A 527 13.72 34.61 4.18
C ILE A 527 15.03 35.25 4.67
N ASN A 528 15.03 36.56 4.92
CA ASN A 528 16.22 37.26 5.39
C ASN A 528 16.73 36.71 6.73
N ARG A 529 15.83 36.37 7.66
CA ARG A 529 16.20 35.69 8.91
C ARG A 529 16.72 34.28 8.69
N SER A 530 16.18 33.54 7.72
CA SER A 530 16.58 32.17 7.41
C SER A 530 17.97 32.04 6.81
N TYR A 531 18.41 33.05 6.05
CA TYR A 531 19.66 33.02 5.29
C TYR A 531 20.71 34.03 5.78
N SER A 532 20.50 34.68 6.93
CA SER A 532 21.37 35.76 7.45
C SER A 532 22.79 35.33 7.84
N THR A 533 23.00 34.04 8.13
CA THR A 533 24.28 33.51 8.66
C THR A 533 25.12 32.77 7.61
N GLN A 534 24.83 32.94 6.33
CA GLN A 534 25.29 32.00 5.30
C GLN A 534 26.49 32.46 4.46
N THR A 535 27.47 31.55 4.31
CA THR A 535 28.41 31.52 3.18
C THR A 535 28.15 30.24 2.38
N ILE A 536 27.56 30.36 1.19
CA ILE A 536 27.32 29.21 0.31
C ILE A 536 28.64 28.83 -0.39
N SER A 537 29.28 27.75 0.08
CA SER A 537 30.40 27.14 -0.63
C SER A 537 29.88 26.10 -1.62
N LEU A 538 30.19 26.28 -2.90
CA LEU A 538 29.83 25.37 -3.98
C LEU A 538 31.12 24.83 -4.61
N ARG A 539 31.15 23.53 -4.89
CA ARG A 539 32.23 22.86 -5.63
C ARG A 539 31.70 22.40 -6.98
N TRP A 540 32.49 22.58 -8.02
CA TRP A 540 32.17 22.20 -9.40
C TRP A 540 33.40 21.62 -10.08
N SER A 541 33.19 20.73 -11.04
CA SER A 541 34.23 20.18 -11.90
C SER A 541 33.75 20.18 -13.35
N ILE A 542 34.60 20.62 -14.28
CA ILE A 542 34.26 20.79 -15.70
C ILE A 542 34.97 19.67 -16.49
N TYR A 543 34.21 18.72 -17.07
CA TYR A 543 34.75 17.62 -17.87
C TYR A 543 33.96 17.39 -19.17
N ARG A 544 34.27 18.09 -20.27
CA ARG A 544 33.64 17.98 -21.63
C ARG A 544 32.09 18.11 -21.71
N ILE A 545 31.39 17.96 -20.58
CA ILE A 545 29.98 18.10 -20.25
C ILE A 545 30.01 18.61 -18.79
N THR A 546 29.29 19.69 -18.48
CA THR A 546 29.42 20.35 -17.18
C THR A 546 28.67 19.57 -16.08
N TYR A 547 29.41 19.08 -15.08
CA TYR A 547 28.86 18.44 -13.87
C TYR A 547 28.89 19.42 -12.70
N ILE A 548 27.73 19.68 -12.09
CA ILE A 548 27.67 20.30 -10.77
C ILE A 548 27.56 19.19 -9.74
N PHE A 549 28.58 19.09 -8.87
CA PHE A 549 28.55 18.19 -7.72
C PHE A 549 28.03 18.94 -6.50
N LEU A 550 26.79 18.67 -6.11
CA LEU A 550 26.17 19.31 -4.95
C LEU A 550 26.57 18.55 -3.68
N SER A 551 27.79 18.78 -3.17
CA SER A 551 28.19 18.25 -1.85
C SER A 551 27.46 18.97 -0.72
N PHE A 552 26.51 18.30 -0.09
CA PHE A 552 25.90 18.76 1.16
C PHE A 552 26.88 18.60 2.32
N SER A 553 27.53 19.69 2.74
CA SER A 553 28.08 19.77 4.10
C SER A 553 27.01 20.29 5.07
N MET A 554 27.22 20.13 6.37
CA MET A 554 26.40 20.70 7.47
C MET A 554 25.90 22.14 7.23
N ALA A 555 26.66 22.95 6.47
CA ALA A 555 26.30 24.33 6.14
C ALA A 555 25.11 24.47 5.18
N GLN A 556 24.73 23.43 4.42
CA GLN A 556 23.69 23.50 3.38
C GLN A 556 22.34 22.89 3.79
N ALA A 557 22.30 21.91 4.70
CA ALA A 557 21.04 21.35 5.21
C ALA A 557 20.35 22.28 6.23
N THR A 558 21.15 23.04 6.99
CA THR A 558 20.72 23.91 8.09
C THR A 558 19.79 25.05 7.64
N PRO A 559 20.04 25.79 6.54
CA PRO A 559 19.16 26.87 6.09
C PRO A 559 17.73 26.41 5.73
N SER A 560 17.58 25.25 5.09
CA SER A 560 16.26 24.69 4.77
C SER A 560 15.44 24.38 6.04
N ARG A 561 16.11 23.97 7.12
CA ARG A 561 15.51 23.67 8.42
C ARG A 561 15.25 24.94 9.23
N ILE A 562 16.12 25.95 9.15
CA ILE A 562 15.87 27.28 9.74
C ILE A 562 14.66 27.94 9.06
N PHE A 563 14.54 27.85 7.73
CA PHE A 563 13.37 28.31 7.01
C PHE A 563 12.08 27.64 7.50
N LEU A 564 12.08 26.31 7.60
CA LEU A 564 10.96 25.57 8.16
C LEU A 564 10.63 26.00 9.60
N GLY A 565 11.65 26.17 10.45
CA GLY A 565 11.46 26.64 11.83
C GLY A 565 10.90 28.06 11.92
N ASN A 566 11.33 28.97 11.05
CA ASN A 566 10.77 30.33 10.95
C ASN A 566 9.31 30.31 10.49
N LEU A 567 8.93 29.40 9.58
CA LEU A 567 7.55 29.22 9.15
C LEU A 567 6.67 28.67 10.28
N PHE A 568 7.12 27.65 11.02
CA PHE A 568 6.40 27.14 12.19
C PHE A 568 6.11 28.24 13.20
N GLU A 569 7.15 28.99 13.59
CA GLU A 569 7.00 30.10 14.53
C GLU A 569 6.04 31.18 14.01
N TYR A 570 6.11 31.53 12.73
CA TYR A 570 5.21 32.50 12.11
C TYR A 570 3.74 32.05 12.18
N PHE A 571 3.44 30.83 11.71
CA PHE A 571 2.07 30.31 11.69
C PHE A 571 1.51 30.07 13.09
N LEU A 572 2.30 29.48 14.00
CA LEU A 572 1.87 29.25 15.37
C LEU A 572 1.66 30.56 16.12
N THR A 573 2.56 31.55 15.96
CA THR A 573 2.37 32.88 16.56
C THR A 573 1.08 33.54 16.07
N ARG A 574 0.76 33.41 14.78
CA ARG A 574 -0.50 33.91 14.21
C ARG A 574 -1.71 33.16 14.77
N LYS A 575 -1.68 31.83 14.78
CA LYS A 575 -2.78 30.95 15.23
C LYS A 575 -3.06 31.07 16.72
N ASN A 576 -2.06 31.47 17.50
CA ASN A 576 -2.11 31.67 18.95
C ASN A 576 -2.39 33.11 19.37
N ARG A 577 -2.65 34.04 18.44
CA ARG A 577 -3.07 35.41 18.79
C ARG A 577 -4.39 35.34 19.58
N GLY A 578 -4.40 35.93 20.77
CA GLY A 578 -5.57 35.94 21.65
C GLY A 578 -5.87 34.62 22.37
N LYS A 579 -5.07 33.56 22.18
CA LYS A 579 -5.27 32.26 22.85
C LYS A 579 -4.32 32.10 24.04
N GLN A 580 -4.83 31.51 25.12
CA GLN A 580 -4.08 31.24 26.35
C GLN A 580 -4.34 29.81 26.87
N GLY A 581 -3.48 29.31 27.75
CA GLY A 581 -3.64 28.01 28.38
C GLY A 581 -3.74 26.86 27.38
N LYS A 582 -4.72 25.97 27.58
CA LYS A 582 -4.94 24.76 26.77
C LYS A 582 -5.35 25.05 25.31
N ASP A 583 -5.88 26.24 25.03
CA ASP A 583 -6.31 26.61 23.66
C ASP A 583 -5.13 27.02 22.76
N ARG A 584 -3.95 27.19 23.35
CA ARG A 584 -2.74 27.56 22.62
C ARG A 584 -2.20 26.33 21.88
N HIS A 585 -2.01 26.46 20.56
CA HIS A 585 -1.41 25.43 19.73
C HIS A 585 0.10 25.37 19.97
N HIS A 586 0.63 24.16 20.15
CA HIS A 586 2.07 23.90 20.29
C HIS A 586 2.46 22.75 19.36
N LEU A 587 3.63 22.83 18.73
CA LEU A 587 4.15 21.79 17.83
C LEU A 587 5.35 21.10 18.49
N THR A 588 5.30 19.78 18.63
CA THR A 588 6.43 19.00 19.18
C THR A 588 7.11 18.23 18.05
N VAL A 589 8.28 18.69 17.63
CA VAL A 589 9.09 17.99 16.65
C VAL A 589 9.86 16.86 17.33
N VAL A 590 9.70 15.63 16.87
CA VAL A 590 10.46 14.47 17.39
C VAL A 590 11.27 13.83 16.25
N GLY A 591 12.52 13.46 16.53
CA GLY A 591 13.36 12.77 15.56
C GLY A 591 14.45 11.92 16.19
N ALA A 592 14.93 10.93 15.44
CA ALA A 592 16.08 10.10 15.80
C ALA A 592 17.27 10.41 14.87
N THR A 593 18.49 10.37 15.40
CA THR A 593 19.72 10.59 14.64
C THR A 593 20.86 9.67 15.09
N SER A 594 21.70 9.26 14.14
CA SER A 594 23.02 8.67 14.38
C SER A 594 24.16 9.63 14.01
N GLY A 595 23.83 10.87 13.66
CA GLY A 595 24.81 11.84 13.15
C GLY A 595 24.32 13.29 13.11
N ASP A 596 24.76 14.00 12.09
CA ASP A 596 24.70 15.45 11.89
C ASP A 596 23.29 16.01 11.59
N THR A 597 22.36 15.15 11.17
CA THR A 597 20.97 15.54 10.89
C THR A 597 20.26 16.06 12.14
N GLY A 598 20.53 15.50 13.32
CA GLY A 598 19.93 15.96 14.57
C GLY A 598 20.40 17.34 15.00
N SER A 599 21.71 17.63 14.88
CA SER A 599 22.21 18.98 15.20
C SER A 599 21.60 20.02 14.28
N ALA A 600 21.52 19.76 12.97
CA ALA A 600 20.87 20.67 12.04
C ALA A 600 19.35 20.86 12.30
N ALA A 601 18.64 19.85 12.82
CA ALA A 601 17.25 20.01 13.26
C ALA A 601 17.15 20.91 14.50
N ILE A 602 18.01 20.71 15.50
CA ILE A 602 18.11 21.57 16.70
C ILE A 602 18.39 23.01 16.31
N TYR A 603 19.40 23.26 15.48
CA TYR A 603 19.74 24.62 15.05
C TYR A 603 18.62 25.29 14.25
N GLY A 604 17.80 24.52 13.51
CA GLY A 604 16.65 25.05 12.79
C GLY A 604 15.50 25.51 13.70
N LEU A 605 15.38 24.92 14.89
CA LEU A 605 14.22 25.05 15.76
C LEU A 605 14.52 25.67 17.14
N ARG A 606 15.80 25.84 17.49
CA ARG A 606 16.19 26.46 18.75
C ARG A 606 15.58 27.85 18.90
N GLY A 607 15.05 28.13 20.08
CA GLY A 607 14.45 29.41 20.44
C GLY A 607 13.13 29.73 19.75
N LYS A 608 12.55 28.80 18.98
CA LYS A 608 11.28 29.02 18.27
C LYS A 608 10.08 29.00 19.21
N LYS A 609 9.28 30.05 19.14
CA LYS A 609 8.07 30.19 19.94
C LYS A 609 7.04 29.12 19.57
N ASP A 610 6.40 28.53 20.58
CA ASP A 610 5.35 27.51 20.46
C ASP A 610 5.80 26.21 19.74
N VAL A 611 7.12 25.98 19.64
CA VAL A 611 7.71 24.78 19.04
C VAL A 611 8.68 24.16 20.02
N SER A 612 8.55 22.86 20.30
CA SER A 612 9.57 22.05 20.99
C SER A 612 10.27 21.13 20.00
N VAL A 613 11.55 20.85 20.20
CA VAL A 613 12.29 19.85 19.43
C VAL A 613 12.90 18.82 20.36
N VAL A 614 12.62 17.54 20.10
CA VAL A 614 13.11 16.38 20.85
C VAL A 614 13.92 15.50 19.90
N ILE A 615 15.24 15.44 20.10
CA ILE A 615 16.12 14.59 19.30
C ILE A 615 16.65 13.43 20.13
N LEU A 616 16.39 12.21 19.66
CA LEU A 616 16.89 10.96 20.23
C LEU A 616 18.18 10.57 19.51
N HIS A 617 19.20 10.18 20.26
CA HIS A 617 20.42 9.62 19.71
C HIS A 617 20.93 8.45 20.55
N PRO A 618 21.61 7.44 19.95
CA PRO A 618 22.13 6.31 20.71
C PRO A 618 23.34 6.73 21.56
N LYS A 619 23.26 6.47 22.86
CA LYS A 619 24.28 6.84 23.85
C LYS A 619 25.63 6.21 23.50
N GLY A 620 26.65 7.05 23.34
CA GLY A 620 28.03 6.60 23.07
C GLY A 620 28.24 5.99 21.67
N ARG A 621 27.29 6.13 20.75
CA ARG A 621 27.38 5.59 19.38
C ARG A 621 27.34 6.67 18.29
N ILE A 622 27.52 7.93 18.66
CA ILE A 622 27.70 9.07 17.75
C ILE A 622 29.04 9.73 18.02
N SER A 623 29.57 10.51 17.07
CA SER A 623 30.87 11.18 17.30
C SER A 623 30.77 12.21 18.42
N PRO A 624 31.82 12.40 19.25
CA PRO A 624 31.80 13.38 20.34
C PRO A 624 31.51 14.81 19.87
N ILE A 625 31.92 15.17 18.64
CA ILE A 625 31.66 16.48 18.05
C ILE A 625 30.16 16.64 17.73
N GLN A 626 29.54 15.62 17.13
CA GLN A 626 28.09 15.65 16.82
C GLN A 626 27.25 15.64 18.10
N GLU A 627 27.65 14.86 19.10
CA GLU A 627 27.00 14.86 20.42
C GLU A 627 27.07 16.26 21.03
N ALA A 628 28.27 16.86 21.11
CA ALA A 628 28.47 18.20 21.64
C ALA A 628 27.64 19.26 20.90
N GLN A 629 27.55 19.20 19.57
CA GLN A 629 26.71 20.11 18.78
C GLN A 629 25.23 20.07 19.18
N MET A 630 24.75 18.91 19.65
CA MET A 630 23.36 18.74 20.07
C MET A 630 23.16 19.01 21.57
N THR A 631 24.06 18.53 22.43
CA THR A 631 23.90 18.60 23.90
C THR A 631 24.29 19.96 24.49
N THR A 632 25.07 20.78 23.78
CA THR A 632 25.46 22.13 24.25
C THR A 632 24.46 23.23 23.92
N CYS A 633 23.39 22.92 23.18
CA CYS A 633 22.30 23.85 22.92
C CYS A 633 21.36 23.92 24.13
N THR A 634 21.40 25.01 24.88
CA THR A 634 20.67 25.18 26.16
C THR A 634 19.34 25.93 26.02
N ASP A 635 18.89 26.21 24.80
CA ASP A 635 17.58 26.82 24.54
C ASP A 635 16.45 25.98 25.16
N ARG A 636 15.51 26.65 25.84
CA ARG A 636 14.45 25.98 26.65
C ARG A 636 13.58 25.00 25.88
N ASN A 637 13.45 25.19 24.56
CA ASN A 637 12.60 24.38 23.70
C ASN A 637 13.35 23.21 23.02
N VAL A 638 14.62 23.02 23.36
CA VAL A 638 15.47 21.95 22.82
C VAL A 638 15.62 20.85 23.87
N HIS A 639 15.26 19.64 23.49
CA HIS A 639 15.38 18.44 24.31
C HIS A 639 16.23 17.42 23.54
N ASN A 640 17.36 17.04 24.11
CA ASN A 640 18.23 16.03 23.53
C ASN A 640 18.29 14.82 24.46
N LEU A 641 17.88 13.66 23.96
CA LEU A 641 17.73 12.42 24.73
C LEU A 641 18.72 11.37 24.23
N ALA A 642 19.67 11.00 25.10
CA ALA A 642 20.58 9.89 24.86
C ALA A 642 19.89 8.56 25.23
N VAL A 643 19.61 7.72 24.24
CA VAL A 643 18.94 6.43 24.39
C VAL A 643 19.97 5.31 24.58
N LYS A 644 19.79 4.46 25.60
CA LYS A 644 20.59 3.24 25.75
C LYS A 644 20.16 2.22 24.69
N GLY A 645 20.90 2.12 23.60
CA GLY A 645 20.57 1.24 22.48
C GLY A 645 21.32 1.59 21.20
N THR A 646 20.71 1.23 20.08
CA THR A 646 21.15 1.46 18.71
C THR A 646 20.39 2.63 18.08
N PHE A 647 20.78 3.02 16.86
CA PHE A 647 20.01 3.99 16.08
C PHE A 647 18.62 3.44 15.72
N ASP A 648 18.52 2.15 15.43
CA ASP A 648 17.26 1.49 15.08
C ASP A 648 16.28 1.56 16.26
N ASP A 649 16.77 1.33 17.49
CA ASP A 649 15.95 1.49 18.71
C ASP A 649 15.42 2.93 18.85
N CYS A 650 16.23 3.94 18.53
CA CYS A 650 15.78 5.33 18.53
C CYS A 650 14.71 5.57 17.46
N GLN A 651 14.84 4.98 16.27
CA GLN A 651 13.86 5.10 15.20
C GLN A 651 12.54 4.42 15.57
N ASP A 652 12.60 3.25 16.20
CA ASP A 652 11.41 2.49 16.58
C ASP A 652 10.63 3.20 17.69
N ILE A 653 11.31 3.85 18.65
CA ILE A 653 10.66 4.74 19.62
C ILE A 653 9.93 5.88 18.89
N VAL A 654 10.59 6.53 17.93
CA VAL A 654 9.95 7.62 17.17
C VAL A 654 8.73 7.11 16.41
N LYS A 655 8.81 5.96 15.73
CA LYS A 655 7.67 5.35 15.03
C LYS A 655 6.53 5.00 15.98
N ALA A 656 6.83 4.42 17.14
CA ALA A 656 5.83 4.10 18.15
C ALA A 656 5.09 5.36 18.62
N LEU A 657 5.82 6.46 18.88
CA LEU A 657 5.21 7.76 19.23
C LEU A 657 4.30 8.30 18.12
N PHE A 658 4.69 8.17 16.85
CA PHE A 658 3.84 8.57 15.72
C PHE A 658 2.66 7.62 15.47
N GLY A 659 2.72 6.37 15.93
CA GLY A 659 1.63 5.40 15.84
C GLY A 659 0.58 5.52 16.95
N ASP A 660 0.90 6.23 18.04
CA ASP A 660 0.02 6.43 19.18
C ASP A 660 -0.92 7.63 18.96
N SER A 661 -2.22 7.36 18.86
CA SER A 661 -3.24 8.38 18.60
C SER A 661 -3.37 9.39 19.72
N ASP A 662 -3.21 8.97 20.97
CA ASP A 662 -3.48 9.77 22.16
C ASP A 662 -2.32 10.74 22.40
N ILE A 663 -1.09 10.26 22.19
CA ILE A 663 0.11 11.08 22.18
C ILE A 663 0.05 12.10 21.03
N ASN A 664 -0.32 11.67 19.82
CA ASN A 664 -0.45 12.58 18.68
C ASN A 664 -1.53 13.64 18.88
N GLN A 665 -2.65 13.29 19.51
CA GLN A 665 -3.72 14.23 19.80
C GLN A 665 -3.28 15.27 20.82
N THR A 666 -2.47 14.87 21.80
CA THR A 666 -2.03 15.71 22.92
C THR A 666 -0.82 16.58 22.56
N LEU A 667 0.25 15.97 22.03
CA LEU A 667 1.54 16.63 21.80
C LEU A 667 1.69 17.25 20.42
N LYS A 668 0.76 16.95 19.50
CA LYS A 668 0.78 17.40 18.09
C LYS A 668 2.17 17.17 17.48
N LEU A 669 2.53 15.90 17.33
CA LEU A 669 3.86 15.53 16.88
C LEU A 669 4.10 15.96 15.42
N GLY A 670 5.28 16.51 15.16
CA GLY A 670 5.75 16.88 13.83
C GLY A 670 7.09 16.23 13.51
N ALA A 671 7.39 16.06 12.22
CA ALA A 671 8.67 15.53 11.75
C ALA A 671 9.47 16.61 11.00
N VAL A 672 10.80 16.60 11.15
CA VAL A 672 11.71 17.60 10.52
C VAL A 672 12.69 16.97 9.52
N ASN A 673 12.43 15.71 9.18
CA ASN A 673 13.14 14.98 8.13
C ASN A 673 12.64 15.37 6.72
N SER A 674 13.14 14.69 5.69
CA SER A 674 12.91 15.01 4.26
C SER A 674 11.49 14.75 3.76
N ILE A 675 10.48 15.12 4.55
CA ILE A 675 9.08 14.76 4.35
C ILE A 675 8.15 15.99 4.46
N ASN A 676 8.70 17.22 4.50
CA ASN A 676 7.91 18.45 4.52
C ASN A 676 8.14 19.27 3.23
N PHE A 677 7.07 19.66 2.54
CA PHE A 677 7.15 20.37 1.27
C PHE A 677 7.91 21.70 1.36
N ALA A 678 7.79 22.47 2.45
CA ALA A 678 8.53 23.73 2.60
C ALA A 678 10.06 23.52 2.60
N ARG A 679 10.53 22.34 3.00
CA ARG A 679 11.95 21.99 2.89
C ARG A 679 12.35 21.72 1.44
N ILE A 680 11.50 21.04 0.67
CA ILE A 680 11.70 20.82 -0.78
C ILE A 680 11.69 22.17 -1.51
N LEU A 681 10.77 23.06 -1.15
CA LEU A 681 10.68 24.41 -1.69
C LEU A 681 11.99 25.21 -1.48
N ALA A 682 12.57 25.16 -0.28
CA ALA A 682 13.88 25.77 -0.02
C ALA A 682 15.02 25.12 -0.84
N GLN A 683 14.91 23.84 -1.19
CA GLN A 683 15.89 23.13 -2.02
C GLN A 683 15.78 23.52 -3.50
N ILE A 684 14.59 23.84 -4.03
CA ILE A 684 14.41 24.35 -5.40
C ILE A 684 15.31 25.58 -5.64
N VAL A 685 15.29 26.53 -4.69
CA VAL A 685 16.11 27.75 -4.74
C VAL A 685 17.59 27.43 -4.92
N PHE A 686 18.07 26.38 -4.26
CA PHE A 686 19.47 25.97 -4.33
C PHE A 686 19.90 25.50 -5.73
N TYR A 687 19.03 24.85 -6.50
CA TYR A 687 19.34 24.43 -7.87
C TYR A 687 19.46 25.63 -8.81
N PHE A 688 18.51 26.58 -8.75
CA PHE A 688 18.60 27.83 -9.52
C PHE A 688 19.85 28.63 -9.13
N TYR A 689 20.12 28.79 -7.82
CA TYR A 689 21.29 29.52 -7.37
C TYR A 689 22.60 28.86 -7.78
N SER A 690 22.67 27.52 -7.75
CA SER A 690 23.86 26.77 -8.17
C SER A 690 24.10 26.90 -9.67
N TYR A 691 23.03 26.88 -10.47
CA TYR A 691 23.08 27.11 -11.91
C TYR A 691 23.64 28.50 -12.24
N PHE A 692 23.08 29.57 -11.66
CA PHE A 692 23.56 30.92 -11.90
C PHE A 692 24.96 31.15 -11.34
N SER A 693 25.30 30.54 -10.21
CA SER A 693 26.64 30.61 -9.65
C SER A 693 27.69 29.96 -10.55
N LEU A 694 27.33 28.86 -11.23
CA LEU A 694 28.17 28.24 -12.24
C LEU A 694 28.35 29.18 -13.44
N ALA A 695 27.26 29.75 -13.98
CA ALA A 695 27.31 30.68 -15.10
C ALA A 695 28.14 31.94 -14.81
N ARG A 696 28.11 32.46 -13.58
CA ARG A 696 28.94 33.61 -13.19
C ARG A 696 30.43 33.28 -13.05
N LYS A 697 30.77 32.05 -12.66
CA LYS A 697 32.15 31.65 -12.31
C LYS A 697 32.87 30.91 -13.43
N SER A 698 32.13 30.29 -14.35
CA SER A 698 32.69 29.52 -15.45
C SER A 698 32.59 30.32 -16.75
N PRO A 699 33.73 30.71 -17.36
CA PRO A 699 33.72 31.42 -18.64
C PRO A 699 33.27 30.54 -19.82
N SER A 700 33.14 29.21 -19.62
CA SER A 700 32.73 28.24 -20.63
C SER A 700 31.28 27.78 -20.49
N PHE A 701 30.49 28.39 -19.59
CA PHE A 701 29.10 28.02 -19.34
C PHE A 701 28.21 29.26 -19.37
N ASN A 702 27.25 29.30 -20.29
CA ASN A 702 26.32 30.40 -20.46
C ASN A 702 24.95 30.06 -19.87
N VAL A 703 24.18 31.09 -19.49
CA VAL A 703 22.76 30.91 -19.14
C VAL A 703 22.02 30.39 -20.38
N GLY A 704 21.27 29.31 -20.21
CA GLY A 704 20.64 28.52 -21.27
C GLY A 704 21.33 27.18 -21.53
N ASP A 705 22.61 27.04 -21.18
CA ASP A 705 23.33 25.77 -21.33
C ASP A 705 22.76 24.71 -20.39
N LYS A 706 22.70 23.47 -20.86
CA LYS A 706 22.24 22.34 -20.06
C LYS A 706 23.28 21.93 -19.03
N VAL A 707 22.83 21.62 -17.82
CA VAL A 707 23.70 21.14 -16.73
C VAL A 707 23.30 19.76 -16.22
N ARG A 708 24.27 18.98 -15.74
CA ARG A 708 24.01 17.75 -14.99
C ARG A 708 24.25 17.99 -13.51
N PHE A 709 23.27 17.65 -12.68
CA PHE A 709 23.41 17.70 -11.23
C PHE A 709 23.66 16.31 -10.69
N ALA A 710 24.72 16.13 -9.90
CA ALA A 710 24.98 14.92 -9.12
C ALA A 710 24.76 15.22 -7.64
N THR A 711 23.79 14.53 -7.05
CA THR A 711 23.28 14.83 -5.71
C THR A 711 23.38 13.60 -4.81
N PRO A 712 24.22 13.62 -3.76
CA PRO A 712 24.20 12.62 -2.73
C PRO A 712 22.90 12.76 -1.91
N THR A 713 22.10 11.70 -1.84
CA THR A 713 20.79 11.77 -1.16
C THR A 713 20.40 10.41 -0.56
N GLY A 714 19.95 10.42 0.69
CA GLY A 714 19.37 9.25 1.37
C GLY A 714 17.87 9.14 1.15
N ASN A 715 17.11 10.13 1.62
CA ASN A 715 15.63 10.14 1.55
C ASN A 715 15.07 10.94 0.35
N PHE A 716 15.82 11.04 -0.75
CA PHE A 716 15.46 11.68 -2.04
C PHE A 716 14.91 13.13 -2.06
N GLY A 717 14.66 13.80 -0.92
CA GLY A 717 14.05 15.14 -0.92
C GLY A 717 14.87 16.20 -1.67
N ASN A 718 16.19 16.18 -1.54
CA ASN A 718 17.04 17.15 -2.24
C ASN A 718 17.00 16.96 -3.77
N ILE A 719 17.06 15.72 -4.26
CA ILE A 719 16.97 15.49 -5.71
C ILE A 719 15.56 15.82 -6.23
N LEU A 720 14.52 15.63 -5.40
CA LEU A 720 13.16 16.05 -5.73
C LEU A 720 13.06 17.58 -5.92
N GLY A 721 13.77 18.39 -5.11
CA GLY A 721 13.90 19.82 -5.36
C GLY A 721 14.53 20.15 -6.74
N GLY A 722 15.49 19.35 -7.18
CA GLY A 722 16.09 19.45 -8.52
C GLY A 722 15.13 19.05 -9.64
N PHE A 723 14.29 18.06 -9.39
CA PHE A 723 13.20 17.67 -10.29
C PHE A 723 12.18 18.80 -10.45
N PHE A 724 11.75 19.44 -9.36
CA PHE A 724 10.87 20.61 -9.42
C PHE A 724 11.54 21.76 -10.17
N ALA A 725 12.81 22.08 -9.90
CA ALA A 725 13.51 23.13 -10.65
C ALA A 725 13.56 22.84 -12.16
N THR A 726 13.73 21.58 -12.55
CA THR A 726 13.68 21.15 -13.97
C THR A 726 12.28 21.35 -14.55
N LYS A 727 11.22 20.97 -13.81
CA LYS A 727 9.82 21.17 -14.22
C LYS A 727 9.42 22.64 -14.31
N MET A 728 10.06 23.52 -13.53
CA MET A 728 9.86 24.96 -13.58
C MET A 728 10.54 25.64 -14.78
N GLY A 729 11.43 24.96 -15.51
CA GLY A 729 12.09 25.47 -16.72
C GLY A 729 13.62 25.50 -16.69
N LEU A 730 14.26 25.17 -15.57
CA LEU A 730 15.73 25.17 -15.49
C LEU A 730 16.34 24.13 -16.46
N PRO A 731 17.35 24.48 -17.29
CA PRO A 731 17.89 23.60 -18.32
C PRO A 731 18.79 22.51 -17.70
N VAL A 732 18.16 21.44 -17.24
CA VAL A 732 18.83 20.27 -16.66
C VAL A 732 18.84 19.13 -17.68
N ASP A 733 20.03 18.61 -18.01
CA ASP A 733 20.17 17.43 -18.87
C ASP A 733 19.87 16.14 -18.09
N LYS A 734 20.49 15.97 -16.92
CA LYS A 734 20.31 14.80 -16.05
C LYS A 734 20.40 15.17 -14.57
N LEU A 735 19.54 14.52 -13.79
CA LEU A 735 19.58 14.46 -12.34
C LEU A 735 20.18 13.10 -11.94
N VAL A 736 21.42 13.10 -11.46
CA VAL A 736 22.14 11.90 -11.03
C VAL A 736 21.98 11.75 -9.52
N VAL A 737 21.37 10.64 -9.13
CA VAL A 737 21.18 10.26 -7.73
C VAL A 737 22.39 9.44 -7.29
N ALA A 738 23.12 9.93 -6.28
CA ALA A 738 24.18 9.16 -5.64
C ALA A 738 23.68 8.63 -4.29
N THR A 739 23.34 7.34 -4.25
CA THR A 739 23.00 6.60 -3.01
C THR A 739 24.20 5.77 -2.57
N ASN A 740 24.47 5.72 -1.28
CA ASN A 740 25.60 4.95 -0.75
C ASN A 740 25.26 3.45 -0.76
N GLU A 741 26.13 2.62 -1.33
CA GLU A 741 26.01 1.16 -1.34
C GLU A 741 26.53 0.60 0.02
N ARG A 742 25.78 0.83 1.11
CA ARG A 742 25.99 0.36 2.52
C ARG A 742 27.45 0.45 3.10
N TYR A 743 27.69 1.36 4.06
CA TYR A 743 28.94 1.62 4.82
C TYR A 743 29.89 0.41 5.05
N PRO A 744 31.23 0.55 4.85
CA PRO A 744 32.07 1.35 5.75
C PRO A 744 33.06 2.31 5.05
N ALA A 745 33.61 3.20 5.86
CA ALA A 745 34.62 4.22 5.57
C ALA A 745 35.69 3.82 4.52
N SER A 746 35.72 4.53 3.40
CA SER A 746 36.94 4.91 2.66
C SER A 746 36.56 5.75 1.42
N PHE A 747 36.24 7.02 1.62
CA PHE A 747 36.15 7.96 0.49
C PHE A 747 37.58 8.24 -0.01
N LEU A 748 38.04 7.40 -0.93
CA LEU A 748 38.99 7.66 -2.02
C LEU A 748 40.09 8.69 -1.72
N GLY A 749 41.04 8.29 -0.89
CA GLY A 749 42.44 8.61 -1.16
C GLY A 749 42.96 7.57 -2.15
N ASN A 750 43.51 8.04 -3.27
CA ASN A 750 44.17 7.25 -4.32
C ASN A 750 43.26 6.29 -5.12
N GLN A 751 42.86 6.68 -6.31
CA GLN A 751 43.47 6.20 -7.56
C GLN A 751 42.72 6.79 -8.78
N SER A 752 43.49 7.54 -9.58
CA SER A 752 43.42 7.73 -11.04
C SER A 752 42.06 7.55 -11.76
N LEU A 753 41.53 8.68 -12.24
CA LEU A 753 40.88 8.80 -13.55
C LEU A 753 41.93 9.23 -14.59
#